data_AF-A0A2V5WD65-F1
#
_entry.id   AF-A0A2V5WD65-F1
#
_cell.length_a   1.000
_cell.length_b   1.000
_cell.length_c   1.000
_cell.angle_alpha   90.00
_cell.angle_beta   90.00
_cell.angle_gamma   90.00
#
_symmetry.space_group_name_H-M   'P 1'
#
loop_
_entity.id
_entity.type
_entity.pdbx_description
1 polymer ?
#
loop_
_entity_poly.entity_id
_entity_poly.type
_entity_poly.pdbx_seq_one_letter_code
_entity_poly.pdbx_strand_id
1 'polypeptide(L)'
;MKVLLPTRGDLLRVARVGFCVIGCALLAFGGCRKNEPIDEAKAAGKTTADFPQITADIFKPMDGGIDLSPEEIMGRNTWNLWSGGNQHFWNQAAQDSYGLMDLLKMLDNRKFPRGERFKTSGLVNEPGFRAAGKPDEFGLWLDEQVEPEPAGVDATVYGKPSGVLGFRLFPNPEFNGEARKKWDGDRFMNDPTYYNDKKLVRPYRVGVACGSCHIAPNPSNPPGDPENPRWENLASAIGNQYINEGKVFACNVEKGGFFYEMLAAQPRGTSDTSRIATDHINNPNAINAIFLLAERERIAAPEKMAGGTLALPSEKEEMNVPHILKDGADSIGVPGATIRVYVNIGMFSEYWLTRHNRLIGLTPQKPFEISYAREHSVFWRATEERLANIAAFFRRLKPFHLADAPGGQAYITTDAAVMTRGKEVFAESCAACHSSKQPPANIDPRSGEGKAWFRAAVTAPDFLENNFLSNDKRYPLTKIETNSARAFATNAKAGHVWDNFSSLTYKELSPVDELEFFNPFDETHPIKFKPKEKNVAPGYYRTPSLVSVWSSAPFLHNNTLGKFTGDPSVAGRMEAFNDGAEKLLWPEKRLNKDSIWRTQNDCSLHLRKEFVPKALQGLADSDGYIKIGPIPKGTPVNLLANLEPDFGQIDLFTKIAGKLIKINQEKLSGEAATVEWRKIVPDLIAANKCPDFVEDKGHYFGTDLPDTDKRALIEYLKTF
;
A
#
# COMPACT_ATOMS: atom_id res chain seq x y z
N MET A 1 -77.99 -30.03 3.38
CA MET A 1 -79.08 -30.37 4.33
C MET A 1 -78.60 -30.08 5.75
N LYS A 2 -79.13 -29.00 6.35
CA LYS A 2 -79.59 -28.84 7.76
C LYS A 2 -78.77 -29.57 8.85
N VAL A 3 -78.23 -28.92 9.88
CA VAL A 3 -78.85 -28.02 10.90
C VAL A 3 -77.67 -27.30 11.61
N LEU A 4 -77.53 -26.00 11.86
CA LEU A 4 -78.39 -24.87 12.27
C LEU A 4 -78.86 -24.88 13.75
N LEU A 5 -77.95 -24.48 14.66
CA LEU A 5 -78.15 -23.64 15.89
C LEU A 5 -79.07 -24.24 17.01
N PRO A 6 -79.21 -23.67 18.24
CA PRO A 6 -78.80 -22.33 18.70
C PRO A 6 -78.28 -22.19 20.17
N THR A 7 -77.67 -21.02 20.47
CA THR A 7 -77.85 -20.07 21.61
C THR A 7 -78.35 -20.56 22.99
N ARG A 8 -78.03 -20.01 24.18
CA ARG A 8 -77.53 -18.68 24.64
C ARG A 8 -77.42 -18.73 26.18
N GLY A 9 -76.56 -17.85 26.75
CA GLY A 9 -76.69 -17.24 28.10
C GLY A 9 -76.30 -18.14 29.28
N ASP A 10 -75.56 -17.72 30.31
CA ASP A 10 -75.44 -16.38 30.87
C ASP A 10 -74.14 -16.15 31.67
N LEU A 11 -73.63 -14.91 31.52
CA LEU A 11 -73.04 -14.02 32.52
C LEU A 11 -72.36 -14.61 33.77
N LEU A 12 -71.05 -14.36 33.94
CA LEU A 12 -70.52 -13.39 34.93
C LEU A 12 -68.97 -13.40 35.01
N ARG A 13 -68.42 -12.18 34.87
CA ARG A 13 -67.18 -11.63 35.47
C ARG A 13 -65.79 -12.06 34.97
N VAL A 14 -65.27 -11.20 34.09
CA VAL A 14 -64.04 -10.38 34.26
C VAL A 14 -62.77 -11.11 34.72
N ALA A 15 -61.86 -11.37 33.78
CA ALA A 15 -60.45 -10.95 33.88
C ALA A 15 -59.70 -11.18 32.55
N ARG A 16 -59.22 -10.08 31.95
CA ARG A 16 -58.06 -9.98 31.06
C ARG A 16 -57.95 -10.94 29.86
N VAL A 17 -58.67 -10.65 28.76
CA VAL A 17 -58.10 -10.78 27.40
C VAL A 17 -58.69 -9.66 26.56
N GLY A 18 -57.90 -8.64 26.26
CA GLY A 18 -58.38 -7.51 25.49
C GLY A 18 -57.29 -6.47 25.29
N PHE A 19 -56.20 -6.86 24.63
CA PHE A 19 -55.33 -5.95 23.84
C PHE A 19 -54.33 -6.70 22.93
N CYS A 20 -54.68 -7.88 22.40
CA CYS A 20 -53.76 -8.67 21.56
C CYS A 20 -54.12 -8.75 20.07
N VAL A 21 -55.12 -8.03 19.55
CA VAL A 21 -55.50 -8.17 18.11
C VAL A 21 -55.58 -6.84 17.34
N ILE A 22 -55.34 -5.68 17.99
CA ILE A 22 -55.09 -4.40 17.31
C ILE A 22 -53.70 -3.86 17.70
N GLY A 23 -52.74 -4.78 17.77
CA GLY A 23 -51.31 -4.47 17.99
C GLY A 23 -50.39 -5.26 17.03
N CYS A 24 -50.96 -6.04 16.10
CA CYS A 24 -50.19 -6.85 15.15
C CYS A 24 -50.38 -6.43 13.69
N ALA A 25 -51.12 -5.34 13.41
CA ALA A 25 -51.29 -4.79 12.06
C ALA A 25 -50.67 -3.38 11.88
N LEU A 26 -50.03 -2.82 12.91
CA LEU A 26 -49.33 -1.52 12.84
C LEU A 26 -47.86 -1.58 13.32
N LEU A 27 -47.35 -2.77 13.65
CA LEU A 27 -45.92 -2.99 13.94
C LEU A 27 -45.17 -3.66 12.77
N ALA A 28 -45.78 -3.73 11.59
CA ALA A 28 -45.18 -4.28 10.37
C ALA A 28 -44.52 -3.23 9.43
N PHE A 29 -44.39 -1.96 9.86
CA PHE A 29 -43.66 -0.92 9.11
C PHE A 29 -42.55 -0.22 9.91
N GLY A 30 -42.28 -0.68 11.13
CA GLY A 30 -41.06 -0.34 11.87
C GLY A 30 -39.94 -1.33 11.56
N GLY A 31 -39.73 -1.66 10.28
CA GLY A 31 -38.48 -2.30 9.90
C GLY A 31 -37.37 -1.41 10.43
N CYS A 32 -36.57 -1.93 11.37
CA CYS A 32 -35.28 -1.34 11.68
C CYS A 32 -34.55 -1.26 10.34
N ARG A 33 -34.63 -0.11 9.65
CA ARG A 33 -33.75 0.17 8.53
C ARG A 33 -32.38 0.01 9.13
N LYS A 34 -31.68 -1.07 8.79
CA LYS A 34 -30.25 -1.12 8.99
C LYS A 34 -29.76 0.18 8.37
N ASN A 35 -29.13 1.05 9.16
CA ASN A 35 -28.51 2.26 8.64
C ASN A 35 -27.36 1.77 7.75
N GLU A 36 -27.70 1.51 6.49
CA GLU A 36 -26.78 1.11 5.45
C GLU A 36 -25.81 2.26 5.22
N PRO A 37 -24.48 2.05 5.41
CA PRO A 37 -23.51 3.09 5.15
C PRO A 37 -23.62 3.62 3.71
N ILE A 38 -23.81 4.92 3.56
CA ILE A 38 -23.74 5.66 2.29
C ILE A 38 -22.63 6.70 2.42
N ASP A 39 -22.03 7.10 1.31
CA ASP A 39 -21.01 8.15 1.34
C ASP A 39 -21.60 9.56 1.54
N GLU A 40 -20.77 10.50 1.99
CA GLU A 40 -21.22 11.89 2.26
C GLU A 40 -21.83 12.58 1.03
N ALA A 41 -21.40 12.23 -0.18
CA ALA A 41 -21.97 12.75 -1.43
C ALA A 41 -23.40 12.24 -1.66
N LYS A 42 -23.66 10.94 -1.50
CA LYS A 42 -25.00 10.37 -1.59
C LYS A 42 -25.91 10.91 -0.48
N ALA A 43 -25.40 11.04 0.73
CA ALA A 43 -26.13 11.63 1.86
C ALA A 43 -26.55 13.09 1.57
N ALA A 44 -25.72 13.83 0.84
CA ALA A 44 -26.02 15.19 0.38
C ALA A 44 -26.90 15.26 -0.88
N GLY A 45 -27.38 14.13 -1.40
CA GLY A 45 -28.21 14.07 -2.61
C GLY A 45 -27.45 14.37 -3.90
N LYS A 46 -26.12 14.32 -3.88
CA LYS A 46 -25.29 14.53 -5.08
C LYS A 46 -25.33 13.33 -6.03
N THR A 47 -24.94 13.58 -7.26
CA THR A 47 -24.80 12.61 -8.36
C THR A 47 -23.39 12.70 -8.94
N THR A 48 -23.04 11.83 -9.89
CA THR A 48 -21.72 11.90 -10.55
C THR A 48 -21.54 13.18 -11.36
N ALA A 49 -22.62 13.82 -11.82
CA ALA A 49 -22.60 15.10 -12.52
C ALA A 49 -22.08 16.27 -11.65
N ASP A 50 -22.15 16.16 -10.32
CA ASP A 50 -21.61 17.14 -9.38
C ASP A 50 -20.09 17.05 -9.23
N PHE A 51 -19.45 16.08 -9.90
CA PHE A 51 -18.01 15.87 -9.89
C PHE A 51 -17.47 15.82 -11.33
N PRO A 52 -17.44 16.95 -12.05
CA PRO A 52 -16.88 17.00 -13.41
C PRO A 52 -15.38 16.66 -13.44
N GLN A 53 -14.93 16.05 -14.54
CA GLN A 53 -13.50 15.81 -14.80
C GLN A 53 -12.82 17.10 -15.28
N ILE A 54 -11.54 17.28 -14.93
CA ILE A 54 -10.74 18.43 -15.36
C ILE A 54 -10.26 18.20 -16.79
N THR A 55 -10.68 19.05 -17.72
CA THR A 55 -10.29 19.00 -19.14
C THR A 55 -9.06 19.85 -19.47
N ALA A 56 -8.72 20.81 -18.61
CA ALA A 56 -7.52 21.64 -18.77
C ALA A 56 -6.25 20.79 -18.56
N ASP A 57 -5.20 21.06 -19.34
CA ASP A 57 -3.93 20.34 -19.22
C ASP A 57 -3.04 20.91 -18.11
N ILE A 58 -3.39 20.58 -16.86
CA ILE A 58 -2.77 21.12 -15.64
C ILE A 58 -1.28 20.77 -15.55
N PHE A 59 -0.92 19.57 -15.99
CA PHE A 59 0.40 18.98 -15.77
C PHE A 59 1.22 18.87 -17.05
N LYS A 60 0.94 19.70 -18.07
CA LYS A 60 1.58 19.63 -19.39
C LYS A 60 3.10 19.37 -19.35
N PRO A 61 3.91 20.07 -18.52
CA PRO A 61 5.36 19.88 -18.52
C PRO A 61 5.83 18.54 -17.90
N MET A 62 5.02 17.90 -17.05
CA MET A 62 5.36 16.62 -16.42
C MET A 62 5.51 15.50 -17.45
N ASP A 63 6.12 14.39 -17.03
CA ASP A 63 6.24 13.17 -17.84
C ASP A 63 7.00 13.40 -19.16
N GLY A 64 7.92 14.37 -19.19
CA GLY A 64 8.68 14.72 -20.38
C GLY A 64 7.89 15.56 -21.40
N GLY A 65 6.78 16.18 -20.99
CA GLY A 65 6.00 17.04 -21.88
C GLY A 65 5.20 16.27 -22.93
N ILE A 66 4.83 15.02 -22.65
CA ILE A 66 4.08 14.19 -23.61
C ILE A 66 2.78 14.89 -24.04
N ASP A 67 2.55 14.91 -25.36
CA ASP A 67 1.29 15.36 -25.92
C ASP A 67 0.21 14.30 -25.67
N LEU A 68 -0.88 14.72 -25.02
CA LEU A 68 -1.98 13.88 -24.57
C LEU A 68 -3.29 14.27 -25.25
N SER A 69 -4.13 13.28 -25.55
CA SER A 69 -5.53 13.53 -25.96
C SER A 69 -6.35 14.11 -24.79
N PRO A 70 -7.55 14.68 -25.04
CA PRO A 70 -8.43 15.14 -23.97
C PRO A 70 -8.73 14.06 -22.90
N GLU A 71 -8.95 12.82 -23.30
CA GLU A 71 -9.20 11.69 -22.41
C GLU A 71 -7.97 11.34 -21.56
N GLU A 72 -6.79 11.37 -22.16
CA GLU A 72 -5.52 11.12 -21.47
C GLU A 72 -5.18 12.24 -20.49
N ILE A 73 -5.47 13.51 -20.85
CA ILE A 73 -5.36 14.65 -19.93
C ILE A 73 -6.27 14.46 -18.71
N MET A 74 -7.55 14.12 -18.94
CA MET A 74 -8.48 13.81 -17.84
C MET A 74 -7.98 12.65 -16.98
N GLY A 75 -7.36 11.64 -17.59
CA GLY A 75 -6.72 10.51 -16.90
C GLY A 75 -5.58 10.94 -15.98
N ARG A 76 -4.63 11.73 -16.50
CA ARG A 76 -3.51 12.27 -15.71
C ARG A 76 -4.00 13.17 -14.58
N ASN A 77 -4.95 14.06 -14.87
CA ASN A 77 -5.54 14.94 -13.87
C ASN A 77 -6.22 14.14 -12.76
N THR A 78 -6.99 13.11 -13.12
CA THR A 78 -7.63 12.23 -12.15
C THR A 78 -6.59 11.55 -11.27
N TRP A 79 -5.57 10.93 -11.87
CA TRP A 79 -4.51 10.23 -11.14
C TRP A 79 -3.78 11.14 -10.12
N ASN A 80 -3.50 12.39 -10.51
CA ASN A 80 -2.72 13.32 -9.71
C ASN A 80 -3.54 14.12 -8.69
N LEU A 81 -4.85 14.34 -8.91
CA LEU A 81 -5.66 15.26 -8.10
C LEU A 81 -6.92 14.65 -7.46
N TRP A 82 -7.49 13.59 -8.02
CA TRP A 82 -8.78 13.06 -7.54
C TRP A 82 -8.62 12.34 -6.20
N SER A 83 -9.32 12.79 -5.17
CA SER A 83 -9.32 12.18 -3.83
C SER A 83 -10.40 11.12 -3.63
N GLY A 84 -11.43 11.07 -4.49
CA GLY A 84 -12.54 10.12 -4.35
C GLY A 84 -13.28 10.24 -3.01
N GLY A 85 -13.36 11.44 -2.43
CA GLY A 85 -14.02 11.66 -1.15
C GLY A 85 -13.21 11.22 0.09
N ASN A 86 -11.98 10.74 -0.08
CA ASN A 86 -11.20 10.18 1.02
C ASN A 86 -10.74 11.20 2.07
N GLN A 87 -10.96 12.50 1.86
CA GLN A 87 -10.76 13.51 2.92
C GLN A 87 -11.62 13.21 4.16
N HIS A 88 -12.75 12.51 3.99
CA HIS A 88 -13.54 11.98 5.09
C HIS A 88 -12.75 10.94 5.89
N PHE A 89 -12.17 9.95 5.21
CA PHE A 89 -11.35 8.90 5.82
C PHE A 89 -10.21 9.46 6.64
N TRP A 90 -9.37 10.32 6.06
CA TRP A 90 -8.16 10.81 6.72
C TRP A 90 -8.48 11.69 7.92
N ASN A 91 -9.58 12.47 7.88
CA ASN A 91 -10.06 13.20 9.05
C ASN A 91 -10.52 12.25 10.16
N GLN A 92 -11.30 11.21 9.83
CA GLN A 92 -11.78 10.23 10.80
C GLN A 92 -10.61 9.40 11.38
N ALA A 93 -9.63 9.03 10.55
CA ALA A 93 -8.42 8.34 10.99
C ALA A 93 -7.63 9.17 12.00
N ALA A 94 -7.52 10.49 11.80
CA ALA A 94 -6.87 11.39 12.75
C ALA A 94 -7.62 11.45 14.10
N GLN A 95 -8.95 11.46 14.08
CA GLN A 95 -9.76 11.45 15.30
C GLN A 95 -9.65 10.12 16.05
N ASP A 96 -9.83 9.01 15.33
CA ASP A 96 -9.90 7.69 15.95
C ASP A 96 -8.53 7.17 16.40
N SER A 97 -7.46 7.54 15.71
CA SER A 97 -6.09 7.24 16.13
C SER A 97 -5.55 8.19 17.21
N TYR A 98 -6.37 9.10 17.73
CA TYR A 98 -5.96 10.12 18.70
C TYR A 98 -4.76 10.92 18.19
N GLY A 99 -4.83 11.38 16.95
CA GLY A 99 -3.81 12.20 16.32
C GLY A 99 -2.59 11.46 15.81
N LEU A 100 -2.41 10.15 16.04
CA LEU A 100 -1.24 9.41 15.53
C LEU A 100 -1.08 9.57 14.01
N MET A 101 -2.20 9.51 13.29
CA MET A 101 -2.30 9.69 11.84
C MET A 101 -2.98 11.02 11.51
N ASP A 102 -2.24 12.13 11.48
CA ASP A 102 -2.81 13.47 11.22
C ASP A 102 -2.12 14.16 10.03
N LEU A 103 -2.76 14.08 8.86
CA LEU A 103 -2.22 14.68 7.64
C LEU A 103 -2.19 16.20 7.67
N LEU A 104 -3.05 16.86 8.47
CA LEU A 104 -3.00 18.32 8.58
C LEU A 104 -1.75 18.76 9.35
N LYS A 105 -1.36 18.01 10.39
CA LYS A 105 -0.05 18.19 11.04
C LYS A 105 1.12 17.87 10.14
N MET A 106 0.98 16.87 9.26
CA MET A 106 2.03 16.52 8.30
C MET A 106 2.30 17.67 7.32
N LEU A 107 1.25 18.40 6.90
CA LEU A 107 1.39 19.55 6.00
C LEU A 107 1.91 20.83 6.69
N ASP A 108 1.88 20.92 8.01
CA ASP A 108 2.31 22.11 8.75
C ASP A 108 3.85 22.22 8.80
N ASN A 109 4.37 23.36 8.32
CA ASN A 109 5.80 23.64 8.22
C ASN A 109 6.54 23.61 9.56
N ARG A 110 5.85 23.76 10.70
CA ARG A 110 6.49 23.63 12.02
C ARG A 110 6.93 22.19 12.30
N LYS A 111 6.26 21.20 11.69
CA LYS A 111 6.56 19.78 11.88
C LYS A 111 7.45 19.24 10.76
N PHE A 112 7.12 19.53 9.51
CA PHE A 112 7.92 19.17 8.35
C PHE A 112 8.16 20.41 7.48
N PRO A 113 9.25 21.16 7.74
CA PRO A 113 9.59 22.34 6.97
C PRO A 113 9.69 22.01 5.48
N ARG A 114 9.10 22.86 4.63
CA ARG A 114 9.12 22.67 3.18
C ARG A 114 10.53 22.46 2.62
N GLY A 115 11.54 23.15 3.14
CA GLY A 115 12.93 23.07 2.68
C GLY A 115 13.70 21.82 3.09
N GLU A 116 13.08 20.89 3.84
CA GLU A 116 13.68 19.61 4.23
C GLU A 116 12.70 18.44 4.01
N ARG A 117 11.58 18.70 3.33
CA ARG A 117 10.44 17.79 3.26
C ARG A 117 10.79 16.57 2.42
N PHE A 118 11.40 16.76 1.25
CA PHE A 118 11.85 15.66 0.41
C PHE A 118 12.87 14.80 1.15
N LYS A 119 13.89 15.42 1.77
CA LYS A 119 14.89 14.67 2.56
C LYS A 119 14.27 13.87 3.71
N THR A 120 13.29 14.44 4.41
CA THR A 120 12.73 13.84 5.62
C THR A 120 11.68 12.77 5.33
N SER A 121 10.70 13.09 4.49
CA SER A 121 9.53 12.25 4.21
C SER A 121 9.45 11.74 2.78
N GLY A 122 10.30 12.22 1.87
CA GLY A 122 10.27 11.87 0.45
C GLY A 122 9.09 12.48 -0.31
N LEU A 123 8.29 13.34 0.31
CA LEU A 123 7.19 14.02 -0.36
C LEU A 123 7.71 15.10 -1.30
N VAL A 124 6.98 15.30 -2.40
CA VAL A 124 7.34 16.27 -3.44
C VAL A 124 6.57 17.57 -3.20
N ASN A 125 7.31 18.67 -3.09
CA ASN A 125 6.72 20.01 -3.00
C ASN A 125 6.09 20.39 -4.34
N GLU A 126 4.91 21.01 -4.28
CA GLU A 126 4.21 21.49 -5.46
C GLU A 126 4.93 22.74 -6.03
N PRO A 127 5.30 22.75 -7.32
CA PRO A 127 5.83 23.97 -7.96
C PRO A 127 4.82 25.13 -7.87
N GLY A 128 5.31 26.37 -7.77
CA GLY A 128 4.45 27.55 -7.58
C GLY A 128 4.07 27.85 -6.12
N PHE A 129 4.69 27.16 -5.16
CA PHE A 129 4.52 27.37 -3.72
C PHE A 129 5.84 27.70 -3.01
N ARG A 130 5.73 28.40 -1.87
CA ARG A 130 6.83 28.64 -0.93
C ARG A 130 6.44 28.24 0.50
N ALA A 131 7.42 28.15 1.40
CA ALA A 131 7.15 27.93 2.82
C ALA A 131 6.29 29.06 3.42
N ALA A 132 5.46 28.74 4.40
CA ALA A 132 4.62 29.71 5.10
C ALA A 132 5.46 30.82 5.75
N GLY A 133 5.20 32.10 5.42
CA GLY A 133 5.81 33.25 6.07
C GLY A 133 5.08 33.68 7.34
N LYS A 134 3.82 33.28 7.48
CA LYS A 134 2.95 33.52 8.64
C LYS A 134 1.91 32.40 8.74
N PRO A 135 1.27 32.22 9.91
CA PRO A 135 0.13 31.31 9.99
C PRO A 135 -1.06 31.82 9.15
N ASP A 136 -1.89 30.87 8.69
CA ASP A 136 -3.18 31.14 8.08
C ASP A 136 -4.22 31.69 9.09
N GLU A 137 -5.47 31.89 8.66
CA GLU A 137 -6.55 32.39 9.53
C GLU A 137 -6.89 31.46 10.71
N PHE A 138 -6.38 30.22 10.70
CA PHE A 138 -6.58 29.20 11.72
C PHE A 138 -5.32 28.93 12.55
N GLY A 139 -4.22 29.66 12.34
CA GLY A 139 -2.99 29.44 13.10
C GLY A 139 -2.12 28.29 12.55
N LEU A 140 -2.37 27.80 11.34
CA LEU A 140 -1.62 26.72 10.68
C LEU A 140 -0.54 27.30 9.75
N TRP A 141 0.60 26.63 9.66
CA TRP A 141 1.72 27.06 8.80
C TRP A 141 1.78 26.23 7.52
N LEU A 142 0.75 26.36 6.69
CA LEU A 142 0.63 25.66 5.40
C LEU A 142 1.37 26.41 4.30
N ASP A 143 1.91 25.70 3.30
CA ASP A 143 2.65 26.32 2.19
C ASP A 143 1.82 27.42 1.50
N GLU A 144 2.49 28.53 1.18
CA GLU A 144 1.87 29.68 0.53
C GLU A 144 1.93 29.55 -0.99
N GLN A 145 0.77 29.67 -1.62
CA GLN A 145 0.67 29.77 -3.07
C GLN A 145 1.26 31.11 -3.55
N VAL A 146 2.28 31.06 -4.42
CA VAL A 146 2.89 32.25 -5.03
C VAL A 146 2.54 32.39 -6.51
N GLU A 147 2.21 31.27 -7.15
CA GLU A 147 1.67 31.24 -8.52
C GLU A 147 0.24 30.69 -8.46
N PRO A 148 -0.72 31.31 -9.17
CA PRO A 148 -2.09 30.82 -9.16
C PRO A 148 -2.17 29.40 -9.72
N GLU A 149 -3.06 28.60 -9.14
CA GLU A 149 -3.35 27.26 -9.66
C GLU A 149 -3.85 27.39 -11.10
N PRO A 150 -3.42 26.52 -12.03
CA PRO A 150 -3.91 26.56 -13.40
C PRO A 150 -5.45 26.56 -13.45
N ALA A 151 -6.02 27.40 -14.31
CA ALA A 151 -7.47 27.55 -14.43
C ALA A 151 -8.13 26.22 -14.84
N GLY A 152 -9.36 25.99 -14.37
CA GLY A 152 -10.16 24.80 -14.69
C GLY A 152 -10.23 23.74 -13.59
N VAL A 153 -9.54 23.96 -12.47
CA VAL A 153 -9.68 23.12 -11.26
C VAL A 153 -10.78 23.69 -10.36
N ASP A 154 -11.88 22.95 -10.20
CA ASP A 154 -12.92 23.29 -9.24
C ASP A 154 -12.50 22.87 -7.82
N ALA A 155 -12.16 23.85 -6.99
CA ALA A 155 -11.73 23.61 -5.61
C ALA A 155 -12.81 22.98 -4.71
N THR A 156 -14.09 23.01 -5.10
CA THR A 156 -15.17 22.31 -4.38
C THR A 156 -15.19 20.80 -4.68
N VAL A 157 -14.62 20.40 -5.83
CA VAL A 157 -14.54 19.01 -6.31
C VAL A 157 -13.17 18.41 -5.97
N TYR A 158 -12.09 19.15 -6.20
CA TYR A 158 -10.70 18.69 -6.08
C TYR A 158 -9.95 19.25 -4.87
N GLY A 159 -10.62 20.06 -4.03
CA GLY A 159 -9.99 20.75 -2.92
C GLY A 159 -9.03 21.85 -3.41
N LYS A 160 -8.45 22.62 -2.48
CA LYS A 160 -7.37 23.56 -2.78
C LYS A 160 -6.02 22.86 -2.70
N PRO A 161 -5.00 23.30 -3.45
CA PRO A 161 -3.63 22.78 -3.31
C PRO A 161 -3.11 23.01 -1.89
N SER A 162 -2.36 22.04 -1.37
CA SER A 162 -1.72 22.13 -0.06
C SER A 162 -0.28 22.64 -0.12
N GLY A 163 0.30 22.76 -1.32
CA GLY A 163 1.73 22.92 -1.55
C GLY A 163 2.53 21.61 -1.54
N VAL A 164 1.86 20.47 -1.36
CA VAL A 164 2.44 19.13 -1.44
C VAL A 164 1.66 18.30 -2.46
N LEU A 165 2.37 17.74 -3.45
CA LEU A 165 1.73 17.00 -4.53
C LEU A 165 0.98 15.77 -4.01
N GLY A 166 -0.25 15.59 -4.52
CA GLY A 166 -1.14 14.52 -4.11
C GLY A 166 -1.91 14.77 -2.81
N PHE A 167 -1.76 15.93 -2.16
CA PHE A 167 -2.53 16.30 -0.96
C PHE A 167 -3.34 17.59 -1.22
N ARG A 168 -4.64 17.54 -0.94
CA ARG A 168 -5.59 18.63 -1.21
C ARG A 168 -6.36 19.01 0.04
N LEU A 169 -6.63 20.30 0.23
CA LEU A 169 -7.32 20.85 1.39
C LEU A 169 -8.80 21.11 1.08
N PHE A 170 -9.67 20.50 1.86
CA PHE A 170 -11.11 20.70 1.80
C PHE A 170 -11.57 21.41 3.09
N PRO A 171 -12.43 22.43 3.03
CA PRO A 171 -13.08 22.96 4.22
C PRO A 171 -13.79 21.84 4.97
N ASN A 172 -13.62 21.77 6.28
CA ASN A 172 -14.33 20.78 7.08
C ASN A 172 -15.77 21.27 7.34
N PRO A 173 -16.82 20.61 6.83
CA PRO A 173 -18.20 21.03 7.04
C PRO A 173 -18.62 21.02 8.52
N GLU A 174 -17.92 20.26 9.37
CA GLU A 174 -18.17 20.21 10.81
C GLU A 174 -17.53 21.39 11.57
N PHE A 175 -16.62 22.15 10.94
CA PHE A 175 -15.92 23.28 11.55
C PHE A 175 -16.81 24.53 11.61
N ASN A 176 -17.91 24.41 12.35
CA ASN A 176 -18.90 25.46 12.58
C ASN A 176 -18.41 26.54 13.58
N GLY A 177 -19.27 27.51 13.90
CA GLY A 177 -18.93 28.59 14.84
C GLY A 177 -18.53 28.13 16.25
N GLU A 178 -19.04 26.99 16.73
CA GLU A 178 -18.63 26.43 18.02
C GLU A 178 -17.27 25.75 17.93
N ALA A 179 -17.03 24.97 16.87
CA ALA A 179 -15.72 24.37 16.60
C ALA A 179 -14.65 25.46 16.44
N ARG A 180 -14.94 26.54 15.70
CA ARG A 180 -14.03 27.68 15.53
C ARG A 180 -13.67 28.36 16.86
N LYS A 181 -14.62 28.50 17.80
CA LYS A 181 -14.35 29.05 19.14
C LYS A 181 -13.45 28.15 19.99
N LYS A 182 -13.48 26.84 19.76
CA LYS A 182 -12.65 25.84 20.47
C LYS A 182 -11.30 25.61 19.80
N TRP A 183 -11.14 26.09 18.57
CA TRP A 183 -9.95 25.88 17.76
C TRP A 183 -8.78 26.76 18.21
N ASP A 184 -7.61 26.15 18.34
CA ASP A 184 -6.35 26.82 18.63
C ASP A 184 -5.23 26.14 17.82
N GLY A 185 -4.67 26.85 16.84
CA GLY A 185 -3.66 26.33 15.92
C GLY A 185 -2.27 26.12 16.55
N ASP A 186 -1.97 26.76 17.68
CA ASP A 186 -0.72 26.52 18.40
C ASP A 186 -0.84 25.27 19.27
N ARG A 187 -1.92 25.17 20.05
CA ARG A 187 -2.22 23.98 20.85
C ARG A 187 -2.42 22.75 19.97
N PHE A 188 -3.00 22.92 18.77
CA PHE A 188 -3.09 21.85 17.80
C PHE A 188 -1.70 21.24 17.52
N MET A 189 -0.65 22.04 17.39
CA MET A 189 0.69 21.50 17.16
C MET A 189 1.38 21.02 18.42
N ASN A 190 1.24 21.77 19.52
CA ASN A 190 2.15 21.70 20.66
C ASN A 190 1.55 21.07 21.94
N ASP A 191 0.24 20.84 22.01
CA ASP A 191 -0.44 20.35 23.22
C ASP A 191 -1.11 18.99 23.01
N PRO A 192 -0.48 17.86 23.45
CA PRO A 192 -1.05 16.53 23.31
C PRO A 192 -2.40 16.35 23.99
N THR A 193 -2.69 17.10 25.06
CA THR A 193 -3.99 17.02 25.74
C THR A 193 -5.11 17.64 24.91
N TYR A 194 -4.76 18.49 23.96
CA TYR A 194 -5.66 19.14 23.02
C TYR A 194 -5.79 18.34 21.73
N TYR A 195 -4.70 18.05 21.03
CA TYR A 195 -4.77 17.43 19.71
C TYR A 195 -5.07 15.92 19.74
N ASN A 196 -4.89 15.26 20.89
CA ASN A 196 -5.35 13.88 21.08
C ASN A 196 -6.84 13.82 21.45
N ASP A 197 -7.57 14.94 21.54
CA ASP A 197 -9.03 14.86 21.69
C ASP A 197 -9.66 14.38 20.38
N LYS A 198 -10.25 13.18 20.41
CA LYS A 198 -10.97 12.62 19.25
C LYS A 198 -12.16 13.48 18.79
N LYS A 199 -12.65 14.40 19.65
CA LYS A 199 -13.72 15.35 19.33
C LYS A 199 -13.19 16.66 18.74
N LEU A 200 -11.87 16.81 18.60
CA LEU A 200 -11.29 17.98 17.96
C LEU A 200 -11.71 18.01 16.48
N VAL A 201 -12.40 19.09 16.11
CA VAL A 201 -12.80 19.37 14.73
C VAL A 201 -11.76 20.28 14.12
N ARG A 202 -11.08 19.79 13.07
CA ARG A 202 -10.05 20.53 12.31
C ARG A 202 -10.70 21.48 11.30
N PRO A 203 -10.07 22.63 10.96
CA PRO A 203 -10.60 23.56 9.96
C PRO A 203 -10.61 22.98 8.55
N TYR A 204 -9.64 22.11 8.24
CA TYR A 204 -9.51 21.43 6.96
C TYR A 204 -9.53 19.92 7.13
N ARG A 205 -10.11 19.24 6.13
CA ARG A 205 -9.90 17.82 5.86
C ARG A 205 -8.89 17.69 4.72
N VAL A 206 -7.95 16.75 4.83
CA VAL A 206 -6.92 16.52 3.81
C VAL A 206 -7.33 15.35 2.92
N GLY A 207 -7.55 15.61 1.64
CA GLY A 207 -7.75 14.57 0.63
C GLY A 207 -6.41 14.11 0.06
N VAL A 208 -6.33 12.84 -0.31
CA VAL A 208 -5.12 12.19 -0.83
C VAL A 208 -5.41 11.66 -2.23
N ALA A 209 -4.59 12.01 -3.22
CA ALA A 209 -4.66 11.43 -4.56
C ALA A 209 -3.57 10.36 -4.75
N CYS A 210 -3.70 9.52 -5.77
CA CYS A 210 -2.71 8.48 -6.08
C CYS A 210 -1.32 9.08 -6.35
N GLY A 211 -1.27 10.30 -6.88
CA GLY A 211 -0.03 11.06 -7.06
C GLY A 211 0.82 11.21 -5.79
N SER A 212 0.25 11.18 -4.58
CA SER A 212 1.00 11.28 -3.31
C SER A 212 2.07 10.19 -3.14
N CYS A 213 1.78 8.98 -3.65
CA CYS A 213 2.68 7.84 -3.61
C CYS A 213 3.41 7.61 -4.95
N HIS A 214 2.92 8.17 -6.05
CA HIS A 214 3.40 7.83 -7.39
C HIS A 214 4.18 8.93 -8.12
N ILE A 215 4.01 10.20 -7.72
CA ILE A 215 4.77 11.32 -8.26
C ILE A 215 6.15 11.35 -7.61
N ALA A 216 7.19 11.43 -8.43
CA ALA A 216 8.58 11.53 -7.98
C ALA A 216 9.44 12.32 -8.98
N PRO A 217 10.68 12.68 -8.60
CA PRO A 217 11.67 13.19 -9.55
C PRO A 217 11.82 12.31 -10.80
N ASN A 218 11.71 12.91 -11.98
CA ASN A 218 11.87 12.27 -13.27
C ASN A 218 13.34 11.84 -13.47
N PRO A 219 13.65 10.55 -13.66
CA PRO A 219 15.02 10.09 -13.82
C PRO A 219 15.74 10.66 -15.06
N SER A 220 15.00 10.96 -16.13
CA SER A 220 15.57 11.55 -17.36
C SER A 220 15.69 13.07 -17.28
N ASN A 221 15.13 13.71 -16.25
CA ASN A 221 15.26 15.14 -16.02
C ASN A 221 15.17 15.47 -14.51
N PRO A 222 16.10 14.96 -13.68
CA PRO A 222 15.99 15.12 -12.24
C PRO A 222 16.15 16.60 -11.84
N PRO A 223 15.49 17.05 -10.76
CA PRO A 223 15.64 18.41 -10.29
C PRO A 223 17.06 18.62 -9.74
N GLY A 224 17.64 19.80 -9.99
CA GLY A 224 18.90 20.20 -9.35
C GLY A 224 18.74 20.45 -7.83
N ASP A 225 17.54 20.82 -7.41
CA ASP A 225 17.13 20.94 -6.02
C ASP A 225 15.79 20.18 -5.82
N PRO A 226 15.79 19.02 -5.16
CA PRO A 226 14.57 18.23 -4.97
C PRO A 226 13.57 18.86 -4.00
N GLU A 227 13.97 19.84 -3.20
CA GLU A 227 13.05 20.62 -2.36
C GLU A 227 12.34 21.70 -3.19
N ASN A 228 12.86 22.07 -4.37
CA ASN A 228 12.27 23.06 -5.27
C ASN A 228 12.20 22.55 -6.73
N PRO A 229 11.47 21.45 -6.98
CA PRO A 229 11.34 20.92 -8.32
C PRO A 229 10.50 21.86 -9.20
N ARG A 230 10.72 21.79 -10.52
CA ARG A 230 9.79 22.33 -11.52
C ARG A 230 8.92 21.22 -12.09
N TRP A 231 7.82 21.56 -12.74
CA TRP A 231 6.88 20.58 -13.31
C TRP A 231 7.57 19.59 -14.26
N GLU A 232 8.49 20.06 -15.11
CA GLU A 232 9.26 19.23 -16.04
C GLU A 232 10.23 18.25 -15.36
N ASN A 233 10.51 18.46 -14.07
CA ASN A 233 11.37 17.58 -13.29
C ASN A 233 10.63 16.40 -12.66
N LEU A 234 9.34 16.22 -12.94
CA LEU A 234 8.49 15.25 -12.25
C LEU A 234 7.87 14.23 -13.21
N ALA A 235 7.72 13.01 -12.70
CA ALA A 235 7.03 11.90 -13.36
C ALA A 235 5.83 11.47 -12.52
N SER A 236 4.68 11.27 -13.14
CA SER A 236 3.38 11.08 -12.48
C SER A 236 3.16 9.68 -11.88
N ALA A 237 3.86 8.67 -12.41
CA ALA A 237 3.50 7.26 -12.19
C ALA A 237 4.71 6.33 -12.01
N ILE A 238 5.86 6.88 -11.62
CA ILE A 238 7.09 6.09 -11.44
C ILE A 238 7.14 5.36 -10.09
N GLY A 239 6.22 5.68 -9.17
CA GLY A 239 6.25 5.16 -7.81
C GLY A 239 7.34 5.86 -7.01
N ASN A 240 6.97 6.67 -6.04
CA ASN A 240 7.91 7.52 -5.30
C ASN A 240 8.89 6.67 -4.49
N GLN A 241 10.12 6.53 -4.97
CA GLN A 241 11.17 5.71 -4.35
C GLN A 241 11.71 6.31 -3.04
N TYR A 242 11.35 7.56 -2.73
CA TYR A 242 11.92 8.31 -1.62
C TYR A 242 10.98 8.40 -0.42
N ILE A 243 9.71 8.08 -0.61
CA ILE A 243 8.69 8.25 0.43
C ILE A 243 9.05 7.46 1.70
N ASN A 244 8.84 8.09 2.85
CA ASN A 244 8.80 7.43 4.15
C ASN A 244 7.38 7.45 4.66
N GLU A 245 6.67 6.36 4.38
CA GLU A 245 5.27 6.19 4.72
C GLU A 245 4.98 6.47 6.20
N GLY A 246 5.86 6.03 7.11
CA GLY A 246 5.70 6.26 8.54
C GLY A 246 5.74 7.76 8.91
N LYS A 247 6.61 8.54 8.28
CA LYS A 247 6.65 10.00 8.48
C LYS A 247 5.46 10.72 7.86
N VAL A 248 4.91 10.19 6.77
CA VAL A 248 3.77 10.79 6.06
C VAL A 248 2.46 10.49 6.77
N PHE A 249 2.12 9.22 6.94
CA PHE A 249 0.79 8.79 7.37
C PHE A 249 0.68 8.50 8.86
N ALA A 250 1.80 8.40 9.59
CA ALA A 250 1.84 8.15 11.03
C ALA A 250 2.77 9.16 11.74
N CYS A 251 2.68 10.43 11.32
CA CYS A 251 3.64 11.49 11.64
C CYS A 251 3.77 11.83 13.13
N ASN A 252 2.82 11.43 13.98
CA ASN A 252 2.85 11.67 15.43
C ASN A 252 3.17 10.41 16.25
N VAL A 253 3.57 9.30 15.61
CA VAL A 253 4.08 8.14 16.36
C VAL A 253 5.44 8.50 16.99
N GLU A 254 5.53 8.36 18.31
CA GLU A 254 6.69 8.73 19.11
C GLU A 254 7.58 7.53 19.47
N LYS A 255 8.84 7.81 19.80
CA LYS A 255 9.84 6.82 20.24
C LYS A 255 9.38 6.07 21.50
N GLY A 256 9.90 4.87 21.70
CA GLY A 256 9.62 4.01 22.86
C GLY A 256 8.49 3.00 22.64
N GLY A 257 7.62 3.22 21.64
CA GLY A 257 6.63 2.25 21.21
C GLY A 257 7.15 1.30 20.12
N PHE A 258 6.74 0.04 20.13
CA PHE A 258 7.10 -0.93 19.08
C PHE A 258 6.64 -0.48 17.67
N PHE A 259 5.48 0.18 17.56
CA PHE A 259 4.99 0.70 16.28
C PHE A 259 5.94 1.75 15.67
N TYR A 260 6.63 2.54 16.50
CA TYR A 260 7.67 3.45 16.04
C TYR A 260 8.86 2.68 15.45
N GLU A 261 9.36 1.66 16.16
CA GLU A 261 10.48 0.82 15.71
C GLU A 261 10.14 0.12 14.39
N MET A 262 8.90 -0.37 14.24
CA MET A 262 8.42 -0.99 13.00
C MET A 262 8.41 0.01 11.82
N LEU A 263 7.87 1.21 12.01
CA LEU A 263 7.84 2.24 10.97
C LEU A 263 9.23 2.80 10.65
N ALA A 264 10.13 2.85 11.64
CA ALA A 264 11.51 3.29 11.46
C ALA A 264 12.36 2.27 10.69
N ALA A 265 12.07 0.98 10.84
CA ALA A 265 12.74 -0.09 10.11
C ALA A 265 12.26 -0.25 8.66
N GLN A 266 11.07 0.28 8.32
CA GLN A 266 10.51 0.19 6.98
C GLN A 266 11.43 0.89 5.95
N PRO A 267 11.76 0.20 4.83
CA PRO A 267 12.52 0.79 3.74
C PRO A 267 11.85 2.00 3.10
N ARG A 268 12.65 2.86 2.48
CA ARG A 268 12.13 4.00 1.71
C ARG A 268 11.51 3.51 0.39
N GLY A 269 10.52 4.25 -0.11
CA GLY A 269 9.87 3.91 -1.36
C GLY A 269 8.88 2.75 -1.28
N THR A 270 8.56 2.29 -0.06
CA THR A 270 7.60 1.21 0.19
C THR A 270 6.35 1.70 0.89
N SER A 271 5.23 1.00 0.67
CA SER A 271 3.96 1.23 1.34
C SER A 271 3.31 -0.08 1.79
N ASP A 272 2.67 -0.05 2.95
CA ASP A 272 1.84 -1.15 3.48
C ASP A 272 0.44 -0.64 3.82
N THR A 273 -0.45 -0.70 2.82
CA THR A 273 -1.86 -0.38 3.02
C THR A 273 -2.60 -1.44 3.83
N SER A 274 -2.03 -2.64 4.01
CA SER A 274 -2.66 -3.69 4.82
C SER A 274 -2.72 -3.29 6.28
N ARG A 275 -1.84 -2.40 6.78
CA ARG A 275 -1.88 -1.95 8.20
C ARG A 275 -3.23 -1.39 8.65
N ILE A 276 -4.00 -0.80 7.73
CA ILE A 276 -5.34 -0.31 8.04
C ILE A 276 -6.33 -1.48 8.09
N ALA A 277 -6.34 -2.33 7.05
CA ALA A 277 -7.13 -3.56 6.94
C ALA A 277 -6.23 -4.78 7.20
N THR A 278 -5.74 -4.91 8.44
CA THR A 278 -4.63 -5.81 8.79
C THR A 278 -4.96 -7.26 8.53
N ASP A 279 -4.05 -7.96 7.85
CA ASP A 279 -3.99 -9.41 7.78
C ASP A 279 -2.91 -10.00 8.70
N HIS A 280 -2.32 -9.14 9.55
CA HIS A 280 -1.27 -9.46 10.51
C HIS A 280 0.01 -9.98 9.85
N ILE A 281 0.34 -9.48 8.65
CA ILE A 281 1.64 -9.69 8.02
C ILE A 281 2.19 -8.31 7.64
N ASN A 282 3.22 -7.85 8.34
CA ASN A 282 3.93 -6.62 8.00
C ASN A 282 4.69 -6.82 6.69
N ASN A 283 4.22 -6.18 5.62
CA ASN A 283 4.67 -6.46 4.26
C ASN A 283 4.82 -5.21 3.39
N PRO A 284 5.54 -4.15 3.83
CA PRO A 284 5.67 -2.96 3.02
C PRO A 284 6.32 -3.26 1.66
N ASN A 285 5.66 -2.83 0.59
CA ASN A 285 6.07 -3.12 -0.78
C ASN A 285 6.53 -1.87 -1.52
N ALA A 286 7.57 -2.02 -2.33
CA ALA A 286 8.01 -1.05 -3.32
C ALA A 286 6.81 -0.57 -4.15
N ILE A 287 6.57 0.74 -4.15
CA ILE A 287 5.46 1.32 -4.89
C ILE A 287 5.65 1.05 -6.38
N ASN A 288 4.60 0.56 -7.05
CA ASN A 288 4.70 0.14 -8.44
C ASN A 288 4.91 1.34 -9.37
N ALA A 289 5.95 1.26 -10.20
CA ALA A 289 6.02 2.05 -11.42
C ALA A 289 5.03 1.51 -12.45
N ILE A 290 4.45 2.41 -13.25
CA ILE A 290 3.51 2.07 -14.32
C ILE A 290 4.16 2.43 -15.65
N PHE A 291 4.44 1.43 -16.46
CA PHE A 291 5.05 1.57 -17.79
C PHE A 291 4.39 0.63 -18.78
N LEU A 292 4.35 1.04 -20.05
CA LEU A 292 4.00 0.18 -21.19
C LEU A 292 2.72 -0.64 -20.95
N LEU A 293 1.66 0.00 -20.42
CA LEU A 293 0.44 -0.70 -20.04
C LEU A 293 -0.16 -1.50 -21.21
N ALA A 294 -0.12 -0.96 -22.43
CA ALA A 294 -0.61 -1.64 -23.63
C ALA A 294 0.14 -2.97 -23.89
N GLU A 295 1.46 -2.99 -23.70
CA GLU A 295 2.26 -4.21 -23.87
C GLU A 295 2.02 -5.22 -22.75
N ARG A 296 1.75 -4.72 -21.55
CA ARG A 296 1.36 -5.56 -20.43
C ARG A 296 -0.01 -6.21 -20.67
N GLU A 297 -0.98 -5.45 -21.18
CA GLU A 297 -2.30 -5.96 -21.59
C GLU A 297 -2.18 -7.00 -22.72
N ARG A 298 -1.23 -6.83 -23.64
CA ARG A 298 -0.95 -7.80 -24.71
C ARG A 298 -0.51 -9.17 -24.20
N ILE A 299 0.21 -9.23 -23.07
CA ILE A 299 0.69 -10.48 -22.45
C ILE A 299 -0.16 -10.96 -21.27
N ALA A 300 -1.33 -10.35 -21.07
CA ALA A 300 -2.24 -10.69 -19.99
C ALA A 300 -2.58 -12.20 -19.96
N ALA A 301 -2.75 -12.74 -18.75
CA ALA A 301 -3.03 -14.15 -18.54
C ALA A 301 -4.54 -14.42 -18.45
N PRO A 302 -5.03 -15.56 -18.97
CA PRO A 302 -6.42 -15.94 -18.81
C PRO A 302 -6.71 -16.26 -17.34
N GLU A 303 -7.70 -15.59 -16.76
CA GLU A 303 -8.12 -15.78 -15.38
C GLU A 303 -9.66 -15.89 -15.32
N LYS A 304 -10.15 -16.64 -14.34
CA LYS A 304 -11.58 -16.79 -14.07
C LYS A 304 -12.03 -15.82 -13.00
N MET A 305 -13.06 -15.03 -13.29
CA MET A 305 -13.73 -14.16 -12.34
C MET A 305 -15.00 -14.83 -11.82
N ALA A 306 -15.33 -14.62 -10.55
CA ALA A 306 -16.54 -15.17 -9.95
C ALA A 306 -17.11 -14.26 -8.87
N GLY A 307 -18.37 -14.50 -8.49
CA GLY A 307 -19.01 -13.81 -7.37
C GLY A 307 -19.05 -12.29 -7.53
N GLY A 308 -18.73 -11.58 -6.45
CA GLY A 308 -18.83 -10.13 -6.39
C GLY A 308 -17.86 -9.36 -7.29
N THR A 309 -16.84 -10.02 -7.84
CA THR A 309 -15.95 -9.48 -8.88
C THR A 309 -16.73 -9.07 -10.13
N LEU A 310 -17.72 -9.87 -10.53
CA LEU A 310 -18.54 -9.64 -11.74
C LEU A 310 -19.48 -8.43 -11.64
N ALA A 311 -19.51 -7.76 -10.47
CA ALA A 311 -20.28 -6.53 -10.31
C ALA A 311 -19.60 -5.31 -10.95
N LEU A 312 -18.31 -5.38 -11.29
CA LEU A 312 -17.62 -4.35 -12.08
C LEU A 312 -18.00 -4.48 -13.56
N PRO A 313 -18.41 -3.40 -14.26
CA PRO A 313 -18.85 -3.48 -15.65
C PRO A 313 -17.82 -4.01 -16.65
N SER A 314 -16.52 -3.87 -16.36
CA SER A 314 -15.43 -4.35 -17.22
C SER A 314 -15.18 -5.86 -17.12
N GLU A 315 -15.68 -6.50 -16.06
CA GLU A 315 -15.30 -7.87 -15.73
C GLU A 315 -16.20 -8.89 -16.42
N LYS A 316 -15.60 -10.02 -16.80
CA LYS A 316 -16.26 -11.18 -17.42
C LYS A 316 -15.79 -12.44 -16.70
N GLU A 317 -16.62 -13.48 -16.72
CA GLU A 317 -16.31 -14.77 -16.07
C GLU A 317 -14.97 -15.35 -16.53
N GLU A 318 -14.64 -15.20 -17.81
CA GLU A 318 -13.32 -15.50 -18.35
C GLU A 318 -12.78 -14.28 -19.09
N MET A 319 -11.59 -13.82 -18.71
CA MET A 319 -10.92 -12.72 -19.39
C MET A 319 -9.41 -12.77 -19.18
N ASN A 320 -8.67 -12.14 -20.10
CA ASN A 320 -7.25 -11.94 -19.93
C ASN A 320 -7.02 -10.74 -19.02
N VAL A 321 -6.24 -10.92 -17.95
CA VAL A 321 -5.89 -9.86 -17.01
C VAL A 321 -4.37 -9.73 -16.82
N PRO A 322 -3.84 -8.50 -16.76
CA PRO A 322 -2.49 -8.28 -16.26
C PRO A 322 -2.45 -8.55 -14.75
N HIS A 323 -1.32 -9.03 -14.24
CA HIS A 323 -1.13 -9.29 -12.81
C HIS A 323 -0.45 -8.10 -12.13
N ILE A 324 -1.16 -7.12 -11.59
CA ILE A 324 -0.56 -5.82 -11.25
C ILE A 324 0.22 -5.78 -9.92
N LEU A 325 -0.27 -6.37 -8.84
CA LEU A 325 0.40 -6.52 -7.53
C LEU A 325 1.58 -7.48 -7.62
N LYS A 326 2.52 -7.40 -6.65
CA LYS A 326 3.79 -8.15 -6.66
C LYS A 326 3.60 -9.68 -6.64
N ASP A 327 2.55 -10.14 -5.98
CA ASP A 327 2.08 -11.53 -5.86
C ASP A 327 1.09 -11.93 -6.96
N GLY A 328 0.65 -10.97 -7.78
CA GLY A 328 -0.36 -11.18 -8.82
C GLY A 328 -1.74 -11.51 -8.26
N ALA A 329 -2.04 -11.03 -7.04
CA ALA A 329 -3.32 -11.28 -6.38
C ALA A 329 -4.48 -10.43 -6.92
N ASP A 330 -4.19 -9.37 -7.66
CA ASP A 330 -5.16 -8.42 -8.19
C ASP A 330 -5.54 -8.68 -9.64
N SER A 331 -5.72 -9.95 -9.95
CA SER A 331 -6.15 -10.44 -11.24
C SER A 331 -7.63 -10.14 -11.47
N ILE A 332 -7.95 -8.87 -11.68
CA ILE A 332 -9.29 -8.31 -11.93
C ILE A 332 -9.23 -7.19 -12.99
N GLY A 333 -8.23 -7.30 -13.89
CA GLY A 333 -8.01 -6.33 -14.96
C GLY A 333 -7.56 -4.94 -14.48
N VAL A 334 -7.28 -4.06 -15.45
CA VAL A 334 -6.82 -2.68 -15.21
C VAL A 334 -7.85 -1.85 -14.44
N PRO A 335 -9.16 -1.83 -14.81
CA PRO A 335 -10.14 -1.02 -14.11
C PRO A 335 -10.32 -1.44 -12.65
N GLY A 336 -10.45 -2.75 -12.39
CA GLY A 336 -10.61 -3.29 -11.03
C GLY A 336 -9.39 -3.03 -10.15
N ALA A 337 -8.17 -3.24 -10.67
CA ALA A 337 -6.95 -2.92 -9.94
C ALA A 337 -6.83 -1.41 -9.65
N THR A 338 -7.20 -0.56 -10.61
CA THR A 338 -7.11 0.91 -10.47
C THR A 338 -8.10 1.45 -9.45
N ILE A 339 -9.38 1.06 -9.52
CA ILE A 339 -10.40 1.58 -8.58
C ILE A 339 -10.13 1.12 -7.14
N ARG A 340 -9.57 -0.08 -6.95
CA ARG A 340 -9.16 -0.54 -5.61
C ARG A 340 -8.13 0.40 -4.98
N VAL A 341 -7.20 0.98 -5.74
CA VAL A 341 -6.21 1.91 -5.18
C VAL A 341 -6.90 3.10 -4.51
N TYR A 342 -8.00 3.61 -5.07
CA TYR A 342 -8.80 4.66 -4.43
C TYR A 342 -9.43 4.20 -3.11
N VAL A 343 -9.89 2.95 -3.03
CA VAL A 343 -10.36 2.37 -1.75
C VAL A 343 -9.23 2.24 -0.74
N ASN A 344 -8.03 1.80 -1.16
CA ASN A 344 -6.85 1.68 -0.29
C ASN A 344 -6.46 3.01 0.36
N ILE A 345 -6.65 4.13 -0.34
CA ILE A 345 -6.40 5.48 0.19
C ILE A 345 -7.63 6.12 0.84
N GLY A 346 -8.76 5.41 0.96
CA GLY A 346 -9.90 5.79 1.79
C GLY A 346 -11.21 6.14 1.07
N MET A 347 -11.33 5.90 -0.24
CA MET A 347 -12.62 6.07 -0.94
C MET A 347 -13.69 5.16 -0.32
N PHE A 348 -14.86 5.73 -0.06
CA PHE A 348 -16.00 5.08 0.59
C PHE A 348 -15.65 4.38 1.93
N SER A 349 -14.85 5.07 2.74
CA SER A 349 -14.42 4.60 4.06
C SER A 349 -15.55 4.32 5.04
N GLU A 350 -16.70 4.99 4.87
CA GLU A 350 -17.93 4.81 5.66
C GLU A 350 -18.40 3.36 5.62
N TYR A 351 -18.21 2.68 4.48
CA TYR A 351 -18.47 1.24 4.34
C TYR A 351 -17.21 0.41 4.62
N TRP A 352 -16.07 0.76 4.02
CA TRP A 352 -14.83 -0.04 4.14
C TRP A 352 -14.41 -0.28 5.59
N LEU A 353 -14.47 0.73 6.46
CA LEU A 353 -14.08 0.61 7.86
C LEU A 353 -15.03 -0.25 8.70
N THR A 354 -16.21 -0.58 8.18
CA THR A 354 -17.13 -1.53 8.84
C THR A 354 -16.82 -2.99 8.49
N ARG A 355 -15.89 -3.23 7.56
CA ARG A 355 -15.54 -4.56 7.06
C ARG A 355 -14.38 -5.20 7.83
N HIS A 356 -13.70 -4.46 8.69
CA HIS A 356 -12.56 -4.95 9.46
C HIS A 356 -12.41 -4.15 10.76
N ASN A 357 -11.65 -4.70 11.72
CA ASN A 357 -11.22 -3.98 12.90
C ASN A 357 -9.86 -3.32 12.62
N ARG A 358 -9.84 -1.99 12.58
CA ARG A 358 -8.65 -1.22 12.20
C ARG A 358 -7.45 -1.50 13.10
N LEU A 359 -6.26 -1.51 12.52
CA LEU A 359 -4.94 -1.59 13.16
C LEU A 359 -4.68 -2.90 13.94
N ILE A 360 -5.53 -3.28 14.90
CA ILE A 360 -5.35 -4.46 15.74
C ILE A 360 -5.96 -5.72 15.11
N GLY A 361 -7.08 -5.60 14.37
CA GLY A 361 -7.65 -6.73 13.64
C GLY A 361 -8.27 -7.81 14.52
N LEU A 362 -8.90 -7.43 15.65
CA LEU A 362 -9.50 -8.40 16.60
C LEU A 362 -10.72 -9.16 16.05
N THR A 363 -11.26 -8.77 14.90
CA THR A 363 -12.39 -9.45 14.27
C THR A 363 -12.02 -9.85 12.85
N PRO A 364 -12.47 -11.03 12.37
CA PRO A 364 -12.27 -11.43 10.99
C PRO A 364 -12.70 -10.34 10.00
N GLN A 365 -11.93 -10.21 8.92
CA GLN A 365 -12.27 -9.33 7.81
C GLN A 365 -13.56 -9.80 7.12
N LYS A 366 -14.18 -8.89 6.38
CA LYS A 366 -15.27 -9.15 5.46
C LYS A 366 -14.94 -8.52 4.11
N PRO A 367 -15.49 -9.03 3.00
CA PRO A 367 -15.32 -8.41 1.69
C PRO A 367 -15.77 -6.95 1.64
N PHE A 368 -15.03 -6.12 0.93
CA PHE A 368 -15.55 -4.87 0.39
C PHE A 368 -16.35 -5.21 -0.88
N GLU A 369 -17.67 -5.17 -0.78
CA GLU A 369 -18.56 -5.55 -1.88
C GLU A 369 -18.67 -4.44 -2.94
N ILE A 370 -18.27 -4.77 -4.17
CA ILE A 370 -18.35 -3.86 -5.34
C ILE A 370 -19.80 -3.49 -5.66
N SER A 371 -20.72 -4.45 -5.63
CA SER A 371 -22.16 -4.19 -5.84
C SER A 371 -22.69 -3.16 -4.84
N TYR A 372 -22.31 -3.30 -3.57
CA TYR A 372 -22.67 -2.37 -2.52
C TYR A 372 -22.09 -0.97 -2.78
N ALA A 373 -20.83 -0.88 -3.19
CA ALA A 373 -20.20 0.41 -3.53
C ALA A 373 -20.89 1.10 -4.70
N ARG A 374 -21.25 0.37 -5.76
CA ARG A 374 -21.97 0.90 -6.92
C ARG A 374 -23.34 1.44 -6.54
N GLU A 375 -24.05 0.78 -5.64
CA GLU A 375 -25.36 1.22 -5.16
C GLU A 375 -25.24 2.41 -4.20
N HIS A 376 -24.33 2.36 -3.23
CA HIS A 376 -24.34 3.23 -2.05
C HIS A 376 -23.32 4.38 -2.06
N SER A 377 -22.41 4.44 -3.03
CA SER A 377 -21.41 5.51 -3.11
C SER A 377 -21.46 6.27 -4.44
N VAL A 378 -21.66 7.59 -4.37
CA VAL A 378 -21.51 8.48 -5.53
C VAL A 378 -20.04 8.64 -5.90
N PHE A 379 -19.14 8.71 -4.92
CA PHE A 379 -17.70 8.79 -5.18
C PHE A 379 -17.15 7.56 -5.90
N TRP A 380 -17.63 6.36 -5.55
CA TRP A 380 -17.33 5.13 -6.29
C TRP A 380 -17.73 5.29 -7.76
N ARG A 381 -18.98 5.65 -8.05
CA ARG A 381 -19.48 5.78 -9.43
C ARG A 381 -18.75 6.88 -10.20
N ALA A 382 -18.47 8.01 -9.58
CA ALA A 382 -17.67 9.07 -10.19
C ALA A 382 -16.25 8.57 -10.53
N THR A 383 -15.65 7.76 -9.66
CA THR A 383 -14.35 7.14 -9.92
C THR A 383 -14.43 6.09 -11.03
N GLU A 384 -15.49 5.27 -11.07
CA GLU A 384 -15.77 4.29 -12.13
C GLU A 384 -15.83 4.96 -13.52
N GLU A 385 -16.47 6.11 -13.64
CA GLU A 385 -16.54 6.91 -14.89
C GLU A 385 -15.17 7.45 -15.38
N ARG A 386 -14.15 7.49 -14.50
CA ARG A 386 -12.81 8.00 -14.82
C ARG A 386 -11.83 6.91 -15.24
N LEU A 387 -12.14 5.63 -14.99
CA LEU A 387 -11.16 4.53 -15.14
C LEU A 387 -10.64 4.38 -16.57
N ALA A 388 -11.50 4.58 -17.57
CA ALA A 388 -11.09 4.52 -18.98
C ALA A 388 -10.05 5.59 -19.33
N ASN A 389 -10.23 6.80 -18.81
CA ASN A 389 -9.32 7.93 -19.02
C ASN A 389 -7.96 7.69 -18.33
N ILE A 390 -7.98 7.18 -17.09
CA ILE A 390 -6.75 6.80 -16.37
C ILE A 390 -5.99 5.72 -17.16
N ALA A 391 -6.69 4.68 -17.63
CA ALA A 391 -6.08 3.62 -18.43
C ALA A 391 -5.52 4.15 -19.76
N ALA A 392 -6.21 5.08 -20.42
CA ALA A 392 -5.71 5.76 -21.63
C ALA A 392 -4.39 6.48 -21.33
N PHE A 393 -4.34 7.28 -20.26
CA PHE A 393 -3.10 7.94 -19.82
C PHE A 393 -1.97 6.94 -19.54
N PHE A 394 -2.23 5.87 -18.80
CA PHE A 394 -1.21 4.88 -18.48
C PHE A 394 -0.61 4.17 -19.71
N ARG A 395 -1.36 4.04 -20.81
CA ARG A 395 -0.83 3.51 -22.08
C ARG A 395 0.16 4.47 -22.77
N ARG A 396 0.25 5.73 -22.33
CA ARG A 396 1.20 6.72 -22.82
C ARG A 396 2.53 6.73 -22.08
N LEU A 397 2.59 6.11 -20.90
CA LEU A 397 3.80 6.08 -20.05
C LEU A 397 4.87 5.15 -20.64
N LYS A 398 6.04 5.74 -20.92
CA LYS A 398 7.19 5.10 -21.56
C LYS A 398 8.34 4.88 -20.58
N PRO A 399 9.28 3.96 -20.88
CA PRO A 399 10.54 3.83 -20.17
C PRO A 399 11.32 5.15 -20.11
N PHE A 400 12.04 5.35 -19.01
CA PHE A 400 13.14 6.30 -18.88
C PHE A 400 14.46 5.58 -19.18
N HIS A 401 15.07 5.84 -20.33
CA HIS A 401 16.38 5.27 -20.64
C HIS A 401 17.50 6.08 -20.00
N LEU A 402 18.50 5.41 -19.41
CA LEU A 402 19.67 6.08 -18.86
C LEU A 402 20.41 6.90 -19.92
N ALA A 403 20.43 6.40 -21.16
CA ALA A 403 21.01 7.07 -22.32
C ALA A 403 20.45 8.48 -22.57
N ASP A 404 19.19 8.72 -22.19
CA ASP A 404 18.50 10.00 -22.39
C ASP A 404 18.65 10.94 -21.18
N ALA A 405 19.17 10.44 -20.06
CA ALA A 405 19.36 11.22 -18.84
C ALA A 405 20.63 12.10 -18.92
N PRO A 406 20.67 13.26 -18.24
CA PRO A 406 21.84 14.13 -18.23
C PRO A 406 23.11 13.40 -17.77
N GLY A 407 24.10 13.30 -18.66
CA GLY A 407 25.36 12.58 -18.39
C GLY A 407 25.22 11.05 -18.32
N GLY A 408 24.04 10.49 -18.57
CA GLY A 408 23.76 9.06 -18.42
C GLY A 408 24.54 8.16 -19.38
N GLN A 409 24.81 8.64 -20.60
CA GLN A 409 25.67 7.92 -21.57
C GLN A 409 27.04 7.56 -21.02
N ALA A 410 27.62 8.38 -20.13
CA ALA A 410 28.93 8.12 -19.53
C ALA A 410 28.95 6.90 -18.59
N TYR A 411 27.77 6.43 -18.16
CA TYR A 411 27.64 5.24 -17.32
C TYR A 411 27.46 3.95 -18.13
N ILE A 412 27.22 4.05 -19.44
CA ILE A 412 27.00 2.91 -20.34
C ILE A 412 28.31 2.61 -21.05
N THR A 413 28.73 1.34 -21.03
CA THR A 413 29.95 0.91 -21.74
C THR A 413 29.88 1.23 -23.24
N THR A 414 30.98 1.74 -23.79
CA THR A 414 31.18 1.90 -25.23
C THR A 414 31.82 0.67 -25.87
N ASP A 415 32.18 -0.34 -25.07
CA ASP A 415 32.74 -1.59 -25.56
C ASP A 415 31.63 -2.49 -26.12
N ALA A 416 31.58 -2.58 -27.46
CA ALA A 416 30.59 -3.37 -28.17
C ALA A 416 30.67 -4.87 -27.84
N ALA A 417 31.84 -5.41 -27.50
CA ALA A 417 31.99 -6.81 -27.11
C ALA A 417 31.37 -7.07 -25.73
N VAL A 418 31.59 -6.17 -24.77
CA VAL A 418 30.93 -6.23 -23.45
C VAL A 418 29.42 -6.13 -23.59
N MET A 419 28.92 -5.18 -24.39
CA MET A 419 27.49 -5.01 -24.62
C MET A 419 26.86 -6.24 -25.31
N THR A 420 27.54 -6.79 -26.32
CA THR A 420 27.10 -8.03 -26.99
C THR A 420 27.05 -9.19 -26.02
N ARG A 421 28.08 -9.34 -25.18
CA ARG A 421 28.11 -10.39 -24.16
C ARG A 421 26.98 -10.23 -23.15
N GLY A 422 26.70 -9.00 -22.70
CA GLY A 422 25.60 -8.72 -21.78
C GLY A 422 24.23 -9.12 -22.34
N LYS A 423 24.00 -8.85 -23.64
CA LYS A 423 22.81 -9.29 -24.37
C LYS A 423 22.66 -10.81 -24.38
N GLU A 424 23.73 -11.54 -24.72
CA GLU A 424 23.74 -13.01 -24.74
C GLU A 424 23.44 -13.59 -23.36
N VAL A 425 24.12 -13.08 -22.32
CA VAL A 425 23.91 -13.53 -20.94
C VAL A 425 22.46 -13.28 -20.50
N PHE A 426 21.90 -12.11 -20.83
CA PHE A 426 20.50 -11.82 -20.54
C PHE A 426 19.53 -12.78 -21.26
N ALA A 427 19.77 -13.07 -22.55
CA ALA A 427 18.96 -14.01 -23.31
C ALA A 427 18.96 -15.41 -22.70
N GLU A 428 20.12 -15.87 -22.20
CA GLU A 428 20.31 -17.23 -21.69
C GLU A 428 19.82 -17.43 -20.25
N SER A 429 19.92 -16.39 -19.43
CA SER A 429 19.73 -16.48 -17.97
C SER A 429 18.50 -15.73 -17.45
N CYS A 430 18.03 -14.70 -18.17
CA CYS A 430 17.05 -13.74 -17.62
C CYS A 430 15.76 -13.66 -18.44
N ALA A 431 15.86 -13.65 -19.77
CA ALA A 431 14.78 -13.30 -20.70
C ALA A 431 13.53 -14.21 -20.61
N ALA A 432 13.71 -15.47 -20.21
CA ALA A 432 12.58 -16.39 -20.00
C ALA A 432 11.58 -15.90 -18.94
N CYS A 433 12.05 -15.10 -17.97
CA CYS A 433 11.21 -14.43 -16.98
C CYS A 433 11.03 -12.94 -17.32
N HIS A 434 12.11 -12.24 -17.65
CA HIS A 434 12.15 -10.78 -17.77
C HIS A 434 12.01 -10.26 -19.21
N SER A 435 11.14 -10.87 -20.03
CA SER A 435 10.80 -10.36 -21.36
C SER A 435 9.34 -10.59 -21.67
N SER A 436 8.64 -9.60 -22.23
CA SER A 436 7.30 -9.80 -22.79
C SER A 436 7.33 -10.28 -24.25
N LYS A 437 8.50 -10.18 -24.90
CA LYS A 437 8.80 -10.85 -26.16
C LYS A 437 9.23 -12.27 -25.84
N GLN A 438 8.36 -13.25 -26.10
CA GLN A 438 8.55 -14.67 -25.78
C GLN A 438 8.64 -15.49 -27.07
N PRO A 439 9.33 -16.65 -27.07
CA PRO A 439 9.32 -17.56 -28.21
C PRO A 439 7.89 -18.07 -28.49
N PRO A 440 7.66 -18.63 -29.69
CA PRO A 440 6.41 -19.33 -30.03
C PRO A 440 5.96 -20.28 -28.92
N ALA A 441 4.63 -20.39 -28.71
CA ALA A 441 4.07 -21.11 -27.57
C ALA A 441 4.44 -22.61 -27.50
N ASN A 442 4.84 -23.22 -28.63
CA ASN A 442 5.31 -24.60 -28.72
C ASN A 442 6.79 -24.78 -28.34
N ILE A 443 7.53 -23.71 -28.06
CA ILE A 443 8.94 -23.73 -27.68
C ILE A 443 9.06 -23.36 -26.21
N ASP A 444 9.64 -24.24 -25.39
CA ASP A 444 9.95 -23.92 -23.99
C ASP A 444 11.00 -22.80 -23.94
N PRO A 445 10.69 -21.63 -23.32
CA PRO A 445 11.64 -20.52 -23.17
C PRO A 445 12.98 -20.90 -22.51
N ARG A 446 13.04 -22.00 -21.74
CA ARG A 446 14.26 -22.44 -21.05
C ARG A 446 15.06 -23.51 -21.81
N SER A 447 14.49 -24.07 -22.86
CA SER A 447 15.15 -25.06 -23.72
C SER A 447 16.31 -24.46 -24.53
N GLY A 448 17.14 -25.30 -25.14
CA GLY A 448 18.18 -24.84 -26.05
C GLY A 448 17.64 -24.04 -27.23
N GLU A 449 16.49 -24.45 -27.78
CA GLU A 449 15.78 -23.72 -28.85
C GLU A 449 15.23 -22.38 -28.36
N GLY A 450 14.60 -22.34 -27.18
CA GLY A 450 14.12 -21.10 -26.57
C GLY A 450 15.24 -20.10 -26.30
N LYS A 451 16.38 -20.56 -25.78
CA LYS A 451 17.58 -19.72 -25.58
C LYS A 451 18.14 -19.21 -26.91
N ALA A 452 18.18 -20.04 -27.95
CA ALA A 452 18.60 -19.60 -29.29
C ALA A 452 17.67 -18.52 -29.86
N TRP A 453 16.35 -18.67 -29.66
CA TRP A 453 15.38 -17.66 -30.04
C TRP A 453 15.62 -16.34 -29.30
N PHE A 454 15.85 -16.38 -27.99
CA PHE A 454 16.15 -15.16 -27.22
C PHE A 454 17.44 -14.49 -27.66
N ARG A 455 18.51 -15.24 -27.97
CA ARG A 455 19.77 -14.68 -28.49
C ARG A 455 19.55 -13.90 -29.78
N ALA A 456 18.71 -14.44 -30.69
CA ALA A 456 18.33 -13.72 -31.90
C ALA A 456 17.52 -12.46 -31.56
N ALA A 457 16.54 -12.57 -30.64
CA ALA A 457 15.68 -11.46 -30.26
C ALA A 457 16.45 -10.30 -29.61
N VAL A 458 17.35 -10.54 -28.64
CA VAL A 458 18.11 -9.48 -27.94
C VAL A 458 19.10 -8.73 -28.83
N THR A 459 19.49 -9.35 -29.95
CA THR A 459 20.39 -8.73 -30.93
C THR A 459 19.65 -7.76 -31.84
N ALA A 460 18.32 -7.91 -31.98
CA ALA A 460 17.51 -7.01 -32.77
C ALA A 460 17.51 -5.58 -32.17
N PRO A 461 17.63 -4.53 -33.00
CA PRO A 461 17.72 -3.15 -32.52
C PRO A 461 16.45 -2.70 -31.78
N ASP A 462 15.31 -3.28 -32.12
CA ASP A 462 14.00 -3.00 -31.53
C ASP A 462 13.72 -3.87 -30.29
N PHE A 463 14.66 -4.68 -29.77
CA PHE A 463 14.38 -5.63 -28.69
C PHE A 463 13.71 -4.99 -27.47
N LEU A 464 14.17 -3.80 -27.07
CA LEU A 464 13.62 -3.04 -25.93
C LEU A 464 12.34 -2.28 -26.29
N GLU A 465 12.11 -1.99 -27.58
CA GLU A 465 10.87 -1.37 -28.02
C GLU A 465 9.69 -2.32 -27.80
N ASN A 466 8.64 -1.83 -27.16
CA ASN A 466 7.43 -2.59 -26.84
C ASN A 466 7.71 -3.88 -26.03
N ASN A 467 8.80 -3.89 -25.25
CA ASN A 467 9.11 -4.97 -24.32
C ASN A 467 8.85 -4.50 -22.89
N PHE A 468 7.85 -5.09 -22.23
CA PHE A 468 7.54 -4.81 -20.83
C PHE A 468 8.59 -5.42 -19.87
N LEU A 469 9.59 -6.14 -20.38
CA LEU A 469 10.70 -6.72 -19.62
C LEU A 469 10.23 -7.58 -18.43
N SER A 470 9.10 -8.24 -18.61
CA SER A 470 8.50 -9.21 -17.71
C SER A 470 7.51 -10.07 -18.49
N ASN A 471 7.41 -11.33 -18.11
CA ASN A 471 6.36 -12.23 -18.59
C ASN A 471 5.09 -12.21 -17.73
N ASP A 472 5.06 -11.44 -16.64
CA ASP A 472 3.96 -11.27 -15.68
C ASP A 472 3.42 -12.58 -15.04
N LYS A 473 4.14 -13.69 -15.21
CA LYS A 473 3.74 -15.01 -14.68
C LYS A 473 4.03 -15.11 -13.19
N ARG A 474 3.15 -15.80 -12.46
CA ARG A 474 3.34 -16.16 -11.05
C ARG A 474 4.31 -17.35 -10.93
N TYR A 475 5.29 -17.23 -10.05
CA TYR A 475 6.27 -18.25 -9.70
C TYR A 475 6.22 -18.53 -8.20
N PRO A 476 6.37 -19.80 -7.78
CA PRO A 476 6.29 -20.17 -6.38
C PRO A 476 7.53 -19.70 -5.60
N LEU A 477 7.36 -19.43 -4.30
CA LEU A 477 8.46 -19.12 -3.39
C LEU A 477 9.54 -20.21 -3.33
N THR A 478 9.18 -21.49 -3.55
CA THR A 478 10.14 -22.60 -3.66
C THR A 478 11.13 -22.45 -4.82
N LYS A 479 10.88 -21.52 -5.74
CA LYS A 479 11.76 -21.17 -6.85
C LYS A 479 12.38 -19.79 -6.72
N ILE A 480 11.63 -18.80 -6.24
CA ILE A 480 12.08 -17.41 -6.18
C ILE A 480 12.85 -17.12 -4.89
N GLU A 481 12.46 -17.74 -3.78
CA GLU A 481 13.14 -17.72 -2.48
C GLU A 481 13.32 -16.33 -1.83
N THR A 482 12.74 -15.27 -2.39
CA THR A 482 12.72 -13.93 -1.76
C THR A 482 11.83 -13.94 -0.51
N ASN A 483 11.98 -12.93 0.35
CA ASN A 483 11.17 -12.82 1.58
C ASN A 483 9.67 -13.07 1.31
N SER A 484 9.03 -13.90 2.12
CA SER A 484 7.68 -14.42 1.85
C SER A 484 6.52 -13.51 2.24
N ALA A 485 6.75 -12.39 2.94
CA ALA A 485 5.70 -11.59 3.57
C ALA A 485 4.60 -11.17 2.59
N ARG A 486 4.97 -10.62 1.42
CA ARG A 486 3.97 -10.18 0.44
C ARG A 486 3.26 -11.37 -0.23
N ALA A 487 3.97 -12.45 -0.55
CA ALA A 487 3.41 -13.64 -1.17
C ALA A 487 2.44 -14.41 -0.24
N PHE A 488 2.50 -14.18 1.07
CA PHE A 488 1.61 -14.74 2.08
C PHE A 488 0.47 -13.82 2.53
N ALA A 489 0.41 -12.59 2.03
CA ALA A 489 -0.64 -11.61 2.34
C ALA A 489 -2.05 -12.16 2.03
N THR A 490 -2.96 -12.12 3.00
CA THR A 490 -4.25 -12.81 2.89
C THR A 490 -5.41 -11.95 2.41
N ASN A 491 -5.25 -10.63 2.30
CA ASN A 491 -6.38 -9.73 2.02
C ASN A 491 -7.15 -10.06 0.74
N ALA A 492 -6.50 -10.68 -0.26
CA ALA A 492 -7.12 -11.06 -1.54
C ALA A 492 -7.76 -12.46 -1.55
N LYS A 493 -7.75 -13.19 -0.43
CA LYS A 493 -8.42 -14.50 -0.30
C LYS A 493 -9.94 -14.33 -0.25
N ALA A 494 -10.66 -15.44 -0.50
CA ALA A 494 -12.10 -15.51 -0.29
C ALA A 494 -12.48 -15.12 1.14
N GLY A 495 -13.52 -14.29 1.30
CA GLY A 495 -13.98 -13.79 2.60
C GLY A 495 -13.16 -12.64 3.20
N HIS A 496 -12.03 -12.27 2.60
CA HIS A 496 -11.20 -11.15 3.07
C HIS A 496 -11.55 -9.84 2.36
N VAL A 497 -10.99 -8.72 2.83
CA VAL A 497 -11.39 -7.37 2.39
C VAL A 497 -11.31 -7.15 0.87
N TRP A 498 -10.34 -7.78 0.18
CA TRP A 498 -10.15 -7.67 -1.26
C TRP A 498 -10.67 -8.88 -2.05
N ASP A 499 -11.58 -9.67 -1.49
CA ASP A 499 -12.21 -10.82 -2.17
C ASP A 499 -12.79 -10.41 -3.55
N ASN A 500 -13.57 -9.33 -3.62
CA ASN A 500 -14.12 -8.87 -4.89
C ASN A 500 -13.07 -8.26 -5.85
N PHE A 501 -11.79 -8.18 -5.46
CA PHE A 501 -10.70 -7.59 -6.25
C PHE A 501 -9.60 -8.60 -6.63
N SER A 502 -9.95 -9.87 -6.65
CA SER A 502 -9.07 -10.97 -7.06
C SER A 502 -9.84 -12.05 -7.82
N SER A 503 -9.18 -12.72 -8.75
CA SER A 503 -9.76 -13.80 -9.53
C SER A 503 -10.04 -15.05 -8.68
N LEU A 504 -10.96 -15.88 -9.16
CA LEU A 504 -11.12 -17.25 -8.67
C LEU A 504 -9.84 -18.07 -8.94
N THR A 505 -9.23 -17.90 -10.12
CA THR A 505 -7.98 -18.58 -10.49
C THR A 505 -6.85 -18.33 -9.49
N TYR A 506 -6.70 -17.10 -8.97
CA TYR A 506 -5.73 -16.80 -7.90
C TYR A 506 -6.09 -17.50 -6.59
N LYS A 507 -7.36 -17.43 -6.18
CA LYS A 507 -7.85 -18.02 -4.92
C LYS A 507 -7.73 -19.55 -4.90
N GLU A 508 -7.77 -20.19 -6.07
CA GLU A 508 -7.64 -21.63 -6.25
C GLU A 508 -6.20 -22.11 -6.45
N LEU A 509 -5.21 -21.20 -6.45
CA LEU A 509 -3.81 -21.60 -6.51
C LEU A 509 -3.49 -22.53 -5.34
N SER A 510 -2.90 -23.68 -5.66
CA SER A 510 -2.38 -24.59 -4.64
C SER A 510 -1.29 -23.87 -3.84
N PRO A 511 -1.34 -23.86 -2.50
CA PRO A 511 -0.25 -23.30 -1.72
C PRO A 511 1.06 -24.02 -2.01
N VAL A 512 2.16 -23.27 -1.99
CA VAL A 512 3.50 -23.83 -2.18
C VAL A 512 3.83 -24.89 -1.11
N ASP A 513 4.81 -25.72 -1.41
CA ASP A 513 5.29 -26.76 -0.51
C ASP A 513 6.04 -26.18 0.70
N GLU A 514 6.48 -27.07 1.60
CA GLU A 514 7.22 -26.69 2.80
C GLU A 514 8.45 -25.84 2.45
N LEU A 515 8.63 -24.76 3.20
CA LEU A 515 9.78 -23.86 3.12
C LEU A 515 10.61 -23.97 4.40
N GLU A 516 11.89 -23.67 4.28
CA GLU A 516 12.79 -23.53 5.43
C GLU A 516 13.24 -22.06 5.54
N PHE A 517 13.06 -21.47 6.72
CA PHE A 517 13.47 -20.11 7.02
C PHE A 517 14.61 -20.09 8.04
N PHE A 518 15.49 -19.09 7.90
CA PHE A 518 16.55 -18.86 8.86
C PHE A 518 15.97 -18.52 10.24
N ASN A 519 16.48 -19.18 11.28
CA ASN A 519 16.09 -18.96 12.66
C ASN A 519 17.14 -18.09 13.38
N PRO A 520 16.86 -16.80 13.65
CA PRO A 520 17.82 -15.91 14.30
C PRO A 520 18.05 -16.22 15.79
N PHE A 521 17.35 -17.21 16.35
CA PHE A 521 17.45 -17.60 17.76
C PHE A 521 18.10 -18.97 17.97
N ASP A 522 18.17 -19.78 16.91
CA ASP A 522 18.87 -21.06 16.88
C ASP A 522 19.24 -21.40 15.44
N GLU A 523 20.45 -21.00 15.03
CA GLU A 523 20.90 -21.17 13.64
C GLU A 523 21.03 -22.65 13.22
N THR A 524 21.04 -23.59 14.17
CA THR A 524 21.15 -25.02 13.89
C THR A 524 19.80 -25.68 13.57
N HIS A 525 18.70 -25.00 13.88
CA HIS A 525 17.34 -25.47 13.64
C HIS A 525 16.54 -24.45 12.82
N PRO A 526 16.57 -24.54 11.48
CA PRO A 526 15.75 -23.68 10.63
C PRO A 526 14.26 -23.85 10.93
N ILE A 527 13.50 -22.78 10.72
CA ILE A 527 12.05 -22.79 10.92
C ILE A 527 11.41 -23.46 9.71
N LYS A 528 10.83 -24.64 9.92
CA LYS A 528 10.01 -25.31 8.91
C LYS A 528 8.64 -24.67 8.87
N PHE A 529 8.25 -24.20 7.68
CA PHE A 529 6.99 -23.51 7.49
C PHE A 529 6.19 -24.17 6.37
N LYS A 530 4.98 -24.61 6.69
CA LYS A 530 4.07 -25.28 5.75
C LYS A 530 2.87 -24.38 5.48
N PRO A 531 2.84 -23.66 4.34
CA PRO A 531 1.75 -22.73 4.03
C PRO A 531 0.36 -23.38 4.03
N LYS A 532 0.28 -24.65 3.60
CA LYS A 532 -0.97 -25.45 3.59
C LYS A 532 -1.60 -25.64 4.98
N GLU A 533 -0.81 -25.54 6.05
CA GLU A 533 -1.26 -25.72 7.44
C GLU A 533 -1.46 -24.37 8.17
N LYS A 534 -1.34 -23.24 7.45
CA LYS A 534 -1.35 -21.89 8.02
C LYS A 534 -2.38 -21.01 7.31
N ASN A 535 -2.92 -20.01 8.03
CA ASN A 535 -3.79 -19.01 7.43
C ASN A 535 -2.99 -17.94 6.66
N VAL A 536 -2.37 -18.35 5.56
CA VAL A 536 -1.62 -17.48 4.63
C VAL A 536 -2.17 -17.62 3.21
N ALA A 537 -1.71 -16.76 2.30
CA ALA A 537 -1.96 -16.90 0.87
C ALA A 537 -1.03 -17.96 0.22
N PRO A 538 -1.26 -18.33 -1.05
CA PRO A 538 -0.59 -19.48 -1.67
C PRO A 538 0.94 -19.40 -1.79
N GLY A 539 1.59 -18.23 -1.67
CA GLY A 539 3.05 -18.13 -1.68
C GLY A 539 3.68 -17.96 -3.06
N TYR A 540 3.14 -17.04 -3.88
CA TYR A 540 3.63 -16.78 -5.24
C TYR A 540 4.03 -15.31 -5.43
N TYR A 541 5.03 -15.08 -6.28
CA TYR A 541 5.38 -13.77 -6.81
C TYR A 541 5.26 -13.77 -8.32
N ARG A 542 4.74 -12.68 -8.89
CA ARG A 542 4.90 -12.44 -10.34
C ARG A 542 6.29 -11.88 -10.65
N THR A 543 6.73 -12.05 -11.89
CA THR A 543 7.97 -11.41 -12.34
C THR A 543 7.83 -9.88 -12.38
N PRO A 544 8.70 -9.10 -11.70
CA PRO A 544 8.72 -7.65 -11.85
C PRO A 544 9.27 -7.24 -13.23
N SER A 545 8.79 -6.12 -13.75
CA SER A 545 9.35 -5.49 -14.96
C SER A 545 10.72 -4.90 -14.66
N LEU A 546 11.65 -5.02 -15.60
CA LEU A 546 12.97 -4.37 -15.53
C LEU A 546 13.03 -3.04 -16.30
N VAL A 547 11.89 -2.54 -16.81
CA VAL A 547 11.84 -1.22 -17.46
C VAL A 547 12.42 -0.17 -16.53
N SER A 548 13.42 0.56 -17.01
CA SER A 548 14.11 1.62 -16.25
C SER A 548 14.67 1.18 -14.91
N VAL A 549 15.10 -0.09 -14.78
CA VAL A 549 15.62 -0.66 -13.52
C VAL A 549 16.82 0.10 -12.95
N TRP A 550 17.57 0.82 -13.80
CA TRP A 550 18.66 1.71 -13.38
C TRP A 550 18.21 2.82 -12.41
N SER A 551 16.93 3.17 -12.42
CA SER A 551 16.38 4.29 -11.65
C SER A 551 15.67 3.89 -10.36
N SER A 552 15.42 2.60 -10.13
CA SER A 552 14.45 2.13 -9.12
C SER A 552 15.05 1.32 -7.98
N ALA A 553 16.38 1.22 -7.89
CA ALA A 553 17.06 0.60 -6.75
C ALA A 553 16.76 1.37 -5.43
N PRO A 554 16.71 0.69 -4.27
CA PRO A 554 17.01 -0.73 -4.05
C PRO A 554 16.00 -1.71 -4.68
N PHE A 555 16.42 -2.95 -4.90
CA PHE A 555 15.62 -3.99 -5.57
C PHE A 555 14.82 -4.87 -4.60
N LEU A 556 14.13 -5.85 -5.19
CA LEU A 556 13.13 -6.75 -4.60
C LEU A 556 11.80 -6.06 -4.28
N HIS A 557 10.80 -6.85 -3.88
CA HIS A 557 9.45 -6.34 -3.65
C HIS A 557 9.37 -5.37 -2.46
N ASN A 558 10.36 -5.37 -1.57
CA ASN A 558 10.45 -4.65 -0.30
C ASN A 558 11.60 -3.62 -0.25
N ASN A 559 12.31 -3.33 -1.36
CA ASN A 559 13.43 -2.38 -1.43
C ASN A 559 14.58 -2.65 -0.44
N THR A 560 14.95 -3.90 -0.23
CA THR A 560 16.00 -4.28 0.74
C THR A 560 17.30 -4.73 0.09
N LEU A 561 17.30 -4.98 -1.22
CA LEU A 561 18.50 -5.38 -1.96
C LEU A 561 19.17 -4.17 -2.62
N GLY A 562 20.09 -3.56 -1.91
CA GLY A 562 20.89 -2.44 -2.41
C GLY A 562 20.85 -1.22 -1.48
N LYS A 563 21.63 -0.21 -1.83
CA LYS A 563 21.74 1.04 -1.07
C LYS A 563 20.64 2.01 -1.44
N PHE A 564 19.93 2.54 -0.45
CA PHE A 564 19.12 3.74 -0.61
C PHE A 564 20.02 4.98 -0.46
N THR A 565 20.17 5.77 -1.53
CA THR A 565 21.03 6.97 -1.53
C THR A 565 20.29 8.23 -1.08
N GLY A 566 18.97 8.29 -1.28
CA GLY A 566 18.18 9.50 -1.04
C GLY A 566 18.46 10.64 -2.03
N ASP A 567 19.33 10.42 -3.02
CA ASP A 567 19.70 11.39 -4.04
C ASP A 567 18.96 11.06 -5.36
N PRO A 568 18.07 11.95 -5.86
CA PRO A 568 17.35 11.72 -7.10
C PRO A 568 18.14 11.99 -8.38
N SER A 569 19.38 12.48 -8.27
CA SER A 569 20.27 12.70 -9.41
C SER A 569 20.58 11.40 -10.17
N VAL A 570 21.05 11.53 -11.41
CA VAL A 570 21.53 10.38 -12.20
C VAL A 570 22.66 9.64 -11.46
N ALA A 571 23.58 10.37 -10.83
CA ALA A 571 24.69 9.79 -10.08
C ALA A 571 24.20 8.99 -8.85
N GLY A 572 23.29 9.57 -8.06
CA GLY A 572 22.71 8.92 -6.89
C GLY A 572 21.91 7.66 -7.24
N ARG A 573 21.20 7.66 -8.38
CA ARG A 573 20.50 6.46 -8.89
C ARG A 573 21.47 5.42 -9.41
N MET A 574 22.52 5.81 -10.12
CA MET A 574 23.54 4.88 -10.61
C MET A 574 24.35 4.25 -9.49
N GLU A 575 24.64 4.99 -8.41
CA GLU A 575 25.24 4.41 -7.20
C GLU A 575 24.33 3.33 -6.60
N ALA A 576 23.03 3.63 -6.42
CA ALA A 576 22.05 2.68 -5.91
C ALA A 576 21.89 1.45 -6.82
N PHE A 577 21.80 1.66 -8.14
CA PHE A 577 21.71 0.60 -9.14
C PHE A 577 22.93 -0.31 -9.12
N ASN A 578 24.14 0.24 -9.17
CA ASN A 578 25.36 -0.55 -9.20
C ASN A 578 25.49 -1.41 -7.93
N ASP A 579 25.22 -0.84 -6.75
CA ASP A 579 25.25 -1.60 -5.48
C ASP A 579 24.17 -2.69 -5.44
N GLY A 580 22.94 -2.39 -5.86
CA GLY A 580 21.84 -3.35 -5.93
C GLY A 580 22.10 -4.48 -6.94
N ALA A 581 22.58 -4.15 -8.14
CA ALA A 581 22.85 -5.11 -9.21
C ALA A 581 24.07 -6.00 -8.89
N GLU A 582 25.09 -5.43 -8.24
CA GLU A 582 26.20 -6.21 -7.72
C GLU A 582 25.73 -7.18 -6.62
N LYS A 583 24.96 -6.72 -5.63
CA LYS A 583 24.41 -7.61 -4.60
C LYS A 583 23.45 -8.67 -5.16
N LEU A 584 22.74 -8.36 -6.24
CA LEU A 584 21.88 -9.32 -6.93
C LEU A 584 22.68 -10.51 -7.46
N LEU A 585 23.81 -10.26 -8.11
CA LEU A 585 24.64 -11.27 -8.79
C LEU A 585 25.78 -11.86 -7.92
N TRP A 586 26.14 -11.21 -6.82
CA TRP A 586 27.11 -11.68 -5.82
C TRP A 586 26.45 -11.73 -4.42
N PRO A 587 25.70 -12.81 -4.10
CA PRO A 587 24.95 -12.92 -2.85
C PRO A 587 25.79 -12.80 -1.58
N GLU A 588 27.08 -13.13 -1.65
CA GLU A 588 28.04 -12.96 -0.55
C GLU A 588 28.31 -11.49 -0.17
N LYS A 589 27.92 -10.53 -1.02
CA LYS A 589 27.99 -9.09 -0.75
C LYS A 589 26.71 -8.52 -0.11
N ARG A 590 25.67 -9.34 0.02
CA ARG A 590 24.39 -8.96 0.66
C ARG A 590 24.56 -8.81 2.16
N LEU A 591 23.61 -8.13 2.80
CA LEU A 591 23.55 -8.06 4.26
C LEU A 591 23.14 -9.41 4.86
N ASN A 592 22.31 -10.18 4.14
CA ASN A 592 21.86 -11.51 4.56
C ASN A 592 21.26 -11.45 5.98
N LYS A 593 21.83 -12.15 6.98
CA LYS A 593 21.31 -12.14 8.36
C LYS A 593 21.25 -10.73 8.97
N ASP A 594 22.07 -9.80 8.48
CA ASP A 594 22.07 -8.40 8.91
C ASP A 594 20.94 -7.57 8.28
N SER A 595 20.23 -8.10 7.27
CA SER A 595 19.03 -7.46 6.71
C SER A 595 17.79 -7.64 7.57
N ILE A 596 17.84 -8.48 8.61
CA ILE A 596 16.74 -8.67 9.56
C ILE A 596 16.41 -7.33 10.23
N TRP A 597 15.18 -6.85 10.06
CA TRP A 597 14.72 -5.64 10.76
C TRP A 597 14.67 -5.89 12.26
N ARG A 598 15.38 -5.06 13.02
CA ARG A 598 15.48 -5.18 14.48
C ARG A 598 15.14 -3.88 15.18
N THR A 599 14.54 -3.99 16.36
CA THR A 599 14.35 -2.85 17.25
C THR A 599 15.70 -2.21 17.58
N GLN A 600 15.79 -0.88 17.48
CA GLN A 600 17.01 -0.12 17.75
C GLN A 600 17.16 0.24 19.23
N ASN A 601 16.04 0.25 19.96
CA ASN A 601 15.96 0.54 21.39
C ASN A 601 15.09 -0.50 22.10
N ASP A 602 15.22 -0.56 23.42
CA ASP A 602 14.20 -1.21 24.26
C ASP A 602 12.87 -0.45 24.06
N CYS A 603 11.78 -1.20 23.90
CA CYS A 603 10.48 -0.62 23.62
C CYS A 603 9.34 -1.42 24.27
N SER A 604 8.11 -0.97 24.09
CA SER A 604 6.90 -1.72 24.49
C SER A 604 5.81 -1.60 23.44
N LEU A 605 4.91 -2.58 23.37
CA LEU A 605 3.66 -2.44 22.63
C LEU A 605 2.77 -1.44 23.37
N HIS A 606 2.36 -0.38 22.69
CA HIS A 606 1.49 0.66 23.24
C HIS A 606 0.09 0.49 22.66
N LEU A 607 -0.85 -0.01 23.48
CA LEU A 607 -2.23 -0.17 23.09
C LEU A 607 -3.09 0.89 23.77
N ARG A 608 -3.82 1.71 23.01
CA ARG A 608 -4.79 2.63 23.60
C ARG A 608 -5.90 1.84 24.29
N LYS A 609 -6.29 2.26 25.49
CA LYS A 609 -7.39 1.61 26.22
C LYS A 609 -8.67 1.52 25.39
N GLU A 610 -8.91 2.49 24.51
CA GLU A 610 -10.13 2.51 23.69
C GLU A 610 -10.14 1.47 22.56
N PHE A 611 -9.00 0.87 22.23
CA PHE A 611 -8.91 -0.20 21.24
C PHE A 611 -8.90 -1.61 21.84
N VAL A 612 -8.82 -1.74 23.17
CA VAL A 612 -8.89 -3.04 23.84
C VAL A 612 -10.28 -3.30 24.42
N PRO A 613 -10.65 -4.58 24.63
CA PRO A 613 -11.89 -4.94 25.32
C PRO A 613 -12.05 -4.23 26.66
N LYS A 614 -13.29 -3.86 27.02
CA LYS A 614 -13.62 -3.11 28.26
C LYS A 614 -12.98 -3.71 29.52
N ALA A 615 -12.91 -5.03 29.60
CA ALA A 615 -12.32 -5.75 30.73
C ALA A 615 -10.81 -5.45 30.93
N LEU A 616 -10.09 -5.08 29.88
CA LEU A 616 -8.66 -4.78 29.92
C LEU A 616 -8.35 -3.28 30.07
N GLN A 617 -9.36 -2.41 29.94
CA GLN A 617 -9.16 -0.95 29.97
C GLN A 617 -8.61 -0.44 31.31
N GLY A 618 -8.88 -1.14 32.42
CA GLY A 618 -8.35 -0.81 33.74
C GLY A 618 -6.85 -1.04 33.89
N LEU A 619 -6.19 -1.71 32.92
CA LEU A 619 -4.74 -1.91 32.90
C LEU A 619 -3.98 -0.71 32.30
N ALA A 620 -4.70 0.31 31.83
CA ALA A 620 -4.08 1.46 31.20
C ALA A 620 -3.47 2.41 32.24
N ASP A 621 -2.31 2.96 31.92
CA ASP A 621 -1.65 4.01 32.69
C ASP A 621 -2.43 5.34 32.62
N SER A 622 -1.96 6.35 33.36
CA SER A 622 -2.55 7.70 33.36
C SER A 622 -2.53 8.38 31.98
N ASP A 623 -1.63 7.97 31.09
CA ASP A 623 -1.56 8.44 29.70
C ASP A 623 -2.57 7.75 28.76
N GLY A 624 -3.34 6.79 29.28
CA GLY A 624 -4.36 6.05 28.54
C GLY A 624 -3.84 4.87 27.71
N TYR A 625 -2.55 4.52 27.84
CA TYR A 625 -1.96 3.36 27.17
C TYR A 625 -1.81 2.16 28.11
N ILE A 626 -2.04 0.98 27.57
CA ILE A 626 -1.61 -0.30 28.12
C ILE A 626 -0.28 -0.62 27.46
N LYS A 627 0.79 -0.69 28.26
CA LYS A 627 2.14 -0.98 27.78
C LYS A 627 2.48 -2.43 28.06
N ILE A 628 2.81 -3.18 27.01
CA ILE A 628 3.19 -4.59 27.10
C ILE A 628 4.66 -4.73 26.70
N GLY A 629 5.49 -5.20 27.63
CA GLY A 629 6.94 -5.30 27.47
C GLY A 629 7.64 -5.43 28.82
N PRO A 630 8.95 -5.11 28.91
CA PRO A 630 9.82 -4.61 27.83
C PRO A 630 10.07 -5.61 26.69
N ILE A 631 10.19 -5.07 25.48
CA ILE A 631 10.72 -5.73 24.29
C ILE A 631 12.19 -5.30 24.16
N PRO A 632 13.15 -6.23 24.25
CA PRO A 632 14.56 -5.89 24.19
C PRO A 632 14.97 -5.30 22.83
N LYS A 633 15.95 -4.39 22.85
CA LYS A 633 16.72 -3.98 21.68
C LYS A 633 17.25 -5.20 20.92
N GLY A 634 17.26 -5.12 19.59
CA GLY A 634 17.74 -6.19 18.72
C GLY A 634 16.69 -7.28 18.42
N THR A 635 15.49 -7.18 18.98
CA THR A 635 14.37 -8.10 18.69
C THR A 635 13.96 -7.95 17.22
N PRO A 636 13.87 -9.03 16.42
CA PRO A 636 13.33 -8.96 15.07
C PRO A 636 11.93 -8.35 15.08
N VAL A 637 11.73 -7.28 14.30
CA VAL A 637 10.45 -6.55 14.21
C VAL A 637 9.34 -7.50 13.78
N ASN A 638 9.58 -8.29 12.73
CA ASN A 638 8.60 -9.20 12.18
C ASN A 638 8.28 -10.41 13.08
N LEU A 639 9.01 -10.62 14.19
CA LEU A 639 8.62 -11.60 15.22
C LEU A 639 7.30 -11.22 15.87
N LEU A 640 7.07 -9.91 16.06
CA LEU A 640 5.89 -9.35 16.71
C LEU A 640 4.89 -8.78 15.71
N ALA A 641 5.36 -8.17 14.63
CA ALA A 641 4.50 -7.53 13.64
C ALA A 641 3.65 -8.52 12.83
N ASN A 642 4.06 -9.81 12.80
CA ASN A 642 3.37 -10.87 12.07
C ASN A 642 2.51 -11.78 12.97
N LEU A 643 2.13 -11.29 14.16
CA LEU A 643 1.28 -12.02 15.11
C LEU A 643 -0.20 -11.68 14.87
N GLU A 644 -1.00 -12.70 14.60
CA GLU A 644 -2.46 -12.59 14.56
C GLU A 644 -3.04 -12.96 15.92
N PRO A 645 -3.87 -12.12 16.55
CA PRO A 645 -4.60 -12.48 17.76
C PRO A 645 -5.67 -13.53 17.43
N ASP A 646 -5.25 -14.79 17.35
CA ASP A 646 -6.07 -15.94 16.97
C ASP A 646 -6.75 -16.54 18.22
N PHE A 647 -8.07 -16.40 18.31
CA PHE A 647 -8.87 -17.00 19.38
C PHE A 647 -8.94 -18.54 19.30
N GLY A 648 -8.56 -19.15 18.18
CA GLY A 648 -8.34 -20.60 18.08
C GLY A 648 -7.06 -21.06 18.79
N GLN A 649 -6.13 -20.14 19.07
CA GLN A 649 -4.87 -20.38 19.78
C GLN A 649 -4.83 -19.67 21.15
N ILE A 650 -5.99 -19.56 21.82
CA ILE A 650 -6.10 -18.90 23.14
C ILE A 650 -5.05 -19.38 24.13
N ASP A 651 -4.76 -20.69 24.18
CA ASP A 651 -3.76 -21.22 25.11
C ASP A 651 -2.36 -20.67 24.86
N LEU A 652 -1.97 -20.54 23.59
CA LEU A 652 -0.68 -19.99 23.18
C LEU A 652 -0.60 -18.48 23.51
N PHE A 653 -1.65 -17.72 23.19
CA PHE A 653 -1.71 -16.29 23.52
C PHE A 653 -1.83 -16.02 25.01
N THR A 654 -2.50 -16.88 25.77
CA THR A 654 -2.57 -16.80 27.23
C THR A 654 -1.20 -17.10 27.86
N LYS A 655 -0.46 -18.07 27.31
CA LYS A 655 0.92 -18.37 27.73
C LYS A 655 1.87 -17.20 27.45
N ILE A 656 1.76 -16.59 26.26
CA ILE A 656 2.51 -15.37 25.90
C ILE A 656 2.15 -14.24 26.86
N ALA A 657 0.86 -13.95 27.04
CA ALA A 657 0.37 -12.88 27.91
C ALA A 657 0.80 -13.08 29.38
N GLY A 658 0.67 -14.30 29.92
CA GLY A 658 1.06 -14.62 31.29
C GLY A 658 2.56 -14.39 31.54
N LYS A 659 3.42 -14.77 30.59
CA LYS A 659 4.86 -14.50 30.68
C LYS A 659 5.17 -13.00 30.57
N LEU A 660 4.50 -12.25 29.69
CA LEU A 660 4.66 -10.79 29.56
C LEU A 660 4.18 -10.04 30.82
N ILE A 661 3.06 -10.47 31.41
CA ILE A 661 2.55 -9.92 32.67
C ILE A 661 3.56 -10.12 33.79
N LYS A 662 4.19 -11.30 33.88
CA LYS A 662 5.22 -11.58 34.88
C LYS A 662 6.41 -10.63 34.75
N ILE A 663 6.93 -10.41 33.53
CA ILE A 663 8.03 -9.47 33.28
C ILE A 663 7.67 -8.06 33.75
N ASN A 664 6.44 -7.61 33.47
CA ASN A 664 5.97 -6.28 33.84
C ASN A 664 5.73 -6.14 35.37
N GLN A 665 5.14 -7.16 36.01
CA GLN A 665 4.89 -7.17 37.46
C GLN A 665 6.19 -7.22 38.28
N GLU A 666 7.19 -7.95 37.81
CA GLU A 666 8.50 -8.06 38.45
C GLU A 666 9.41 -6.85 38.14
N LYS A 667 8.93 -5.89 37.33
CA LYS A 667 9.68 -4.69 36.89
C LYS A 667 11.07 -5.02 36.34
N LEU A 668 11.18 -6.15 35.64
CA LEU A 668 12.45 -6.59 35.07
C LEU A 668 12.87 -5.60 33.98
N SER A 669 14.16 -5.30 33.93
CA SER A 669 14.76 -4.43 32.90
C SER A 669 16.12 -4.99 32.46
N GLY A 670 16.61 -4.51 31.33
CA GLY A 670 17.91 -4.92 30.78
C GLY A 670 18.03 -6.42 30.56
N GLU A 671 19.09 -7.02 31.10
CA GLU A 671 19.42 -8.43 30.88
C GLU A 671 18.37 -9.38 31.48
N ALA A 672 17.82 -9.08 32.66
CA ALA A 672 16.80 -9.92 33.29
C ALA A 672 15.52 -10.00 32.47
N ALA A 673 15.08 -8.85 31.92
CA ALA A 673 13.96 -8.82 30.97
C ALA A 673 14.27 -9.59 29.69
N THR A 674 15.49 -9.48 29.18
CA THR A 674 15.93 -10.21 27.97
C THR A 674 15.90 -11.72 28.16
N VAL A 675 16.32 -12.21 29.34
CA VAL A 675 16.28 -13.65 29.67
C VAL A 675 14.84 -14.17 29.67
N GLU A 676 13.91 -13.47 30.32
CA GLU A 676 12.50 -13.88 30.32
C GLU A 676 11.86 -13.76 28.93
N TRP A 677 12.20 -12.70 28.17
CA TRP A 677 11.74 -12.52 26.79
C TRP A 677 12.13 -13.71 25.90
N ARG A 678 13.38 -14.18 25.99
CA ARG A 678 13.87 -15.35 25.24
C ARG A 678 13.05 -16.62 25.51
N LYS A 679 12.47 -16.79 26.70
CA LYS A 679 11.61 -17.94 27.03
C LYS A 679 10.25 -17.90 26.31
N ILE A 680 9.85 -16.76 25.75
CA ILE A 680 8.61 -16.58 25.00
C ILE A 680 8.86 -16.77 23.49
N VAL A 681 10.08 -16.57 23.01
CA VAL A 681 10.42 -16.61 21.58
C VAL A 681 9.93 -17.86 20.83
N PRO A 682 10.09 -19.11 21.33
CA PRO A 682 9.57 -20.28 20.63
C PRO A 682 8.04 -20.23 20.44
N ASP A 683 7.32 -19.71 21.43
CA ASP A 683 5.86 -19.54 21.37
C ASP A 683 5.50 -18.46 20.34
N LEU A 684 6.28 -17.37 20.25
CA LEU A 684 6.09 -16.31 19.24
C LEU A 684 6.34 -16.83 17.82
N ILE A 685 7.40 -17.61 17.61
CA ILE A 685 7.70 -18.21 16.30
C ILE A 685 6.56 -19.13 15.86
N ALA A 686 6.03 -19.96 16.77
CA ALA A 686 4.93 -20.87 16.47
C ALA A 686 3.64 -20.11 16.07
N ALA A 687 3.36 -18.99 16.74
CA ALA A 687 2.22 -18.10 16.47
C ALA A 687 2.40 -17.21 15.23
N ASN A 688 3.62 -17.05 14.74
CA ASN A 688 3.95 -16.11 13.68
C ASN A 688 3.38 -16.59 12.32
N LYS A 689 2.67 -15.69 11.61
CA LYS A 689 2.11 -16.01 10.29
C LYS A 689 3.15 -16.10 9.19
N CYS A 690 4.26 -15.39 9.33
CA CYS A 690 5.32 -15.32 8.34
C CYS A 690 6.68 -15.15 9.05
N PRO A 691 7.24 -16.23 9.63
CA PRO A 691 8.52 -16.18 10.35
C PRO A 691 9.73 -16.19 9.38
N ASP A 692 9.64 -15.41 8.31
CA ASP A 692 10.72 -15.21 7.35
C ASP A 692 11.37 -13.84 7.60
N PHE A 693 12.51 -13.85 8.28
CA PHE A 693 13.11 -12.63 8.83
C PHE A 693 14.18 -12.00 7.95
N VAL A 694 14.78 -12.76 7.02
CA VAL A 694 15.85 -12.25 6.15
C VAL A 694 15.19 -11.54 4.98
N GLU A 695 15.52 -10.26 4.79
CA GLU A 695 14.75 -9.37 3.93
C GLU A 695 15.32 -9.27 2.51
N ASP A 696 16.63 -9.46 2.33
CA ASP A 696 17.37 -9.31 1.06
C ASP A 696 17.74 -10.65 0.39
N LYS A 697 17.20 -11.77 0.86
CA LYS A 697 17.46 -13.11 0.31
C LYS A 697 16.72 -13.38 -1.00
N GLY A 698 17.08 -14.50 -1.64
CA GLY A 698 16.37 -15.04 -2.81
C GLY A 698 16.80 -14.43 -4.14
N HIS A 699 16.12 -14.84 -5.20
CA HIS A 699 16.44 -14.47 -6.58
C HIS A 699 17.92 -14.75 -6.90
N TYR A 700 18.34 -16.01 -6.78
CA TYR A 700 19.73 -16.42 -7.00
C TYR A 700 20.07 -16.72 -8.49
N PHE A 701 19.19 -16.35 -9.42
CA PHE A 701 19.41 -16.52 -10.85
C PHE A 701 20.61 -15.71 -11.32
N GLY A 702 21.54 -16.35 -12.05
CA GLY A 702 22.75 -15.71 -12.57
C GLY A 702 23.90 -15.57 -11.57
N THR A 703 23.75 -16.08 -10.34
CA THR A 703 24.80 -16.00 -9.31
C THR A 703 25.96 -16.97 -9.56
N ASP A 704 25.73 -17.99 -10.36
CA ASP A 704 26.70 -19.00 -10.83
C ASP A 704 27.47 -18.57 -12.09
N LEU A 705 27.09 -17.45 -12.71
CA LEU A 705 27.77 -16.91 -13.88
C LEU A 705 29.22 -16.50 -13.54
N PRO A 706 30.17 -16.60 -14.50
CA PRO A 706 31.49 -16.00 -14.36
C PRO A 706 31.41 -14.49 -14.09
N ASP A 707 32.37 -13.95 -13.33
CA ASP A 707 32.41 -12.52 -12.98
C ASP A 707 32.38 -11.60 -14.21
N THR A 708 33.02 -12.00 -15.31
CA THR A 708 32.99 -11.26 -16.58
C THR A 708 31.59 -11.18 -17.17
N ASP A 709 30.81 -12.25 -17.08
CA ASP A 709 29.44 -12.33 -17.59
C ASP A 709 28.48 -11.54 -16.71
N LYS A 710 28.66 -11.60 -15.38
CA LYS A 710 27.90 -10.78 -14.43
C LYS A 710 28.10 -9.29 -14.70
N ARG A 711 29.35 -8.85 -14.91
CA ARG A 711 29.66 -7.45 -15.24
C ARG A 711 29.07 -7.03 -16.59
N ALA A 712 29.19 -7.87 -17.62
CA ALA A 712 28.59 -7.61 -18.93
C ALA A 712 27.06 -7.51 -18.86
N LEU A 713 26.42 -8.39 -18.08
CA LEU A 713 24.97 -8.33 -17.83
C LEU A 713 24.58 -7.01 -17.17
N ILE A 714 25.30 -6.56 -16.14
CA ILE A 714 25.03 -5.27 -15.49
C ILE A 714 25.10 -4.11 -16.50
N GLU A 715 26.11 -4.10 -17.38
CA GLU A 715 26.22 -3.06 -18.43
C GLU A 715 25.02 -3.06 -19.37
N TYR A 716 24.47 -4.23 -19.71
CA TYR A 716 23.26 -4.30 -20.55
C TYR A 716 22.00 -3.87 -19.80
N LEU A 717 21.86 -4.21 -18.51
CA LEU A 717 20.72 -3.78 -17.70
C LEU A 717 20.61 -2.24 -17.58
N LYS A 718 21.72 -1.51 -17.72
CA LYS A 718 21.72 -0.03 -17.75
C LYS A 718 20.98 0.56 -18.95
N THR A 719 20.75 -0.22 -20.01
CA THR A 719 20.07 0.26 -21.23
C THR A 719 18.55 0.13 -21.15
N PHE A 720 18.01 -0.50 -20.10
CA PHE A 720 16.59 -0.88 -19.99
C PHE A 720 15.66 0.27 -19.60
#